data_AF-A0A0J8EZ05-F1
#
_entry.id   AF-A0A0J8EZ05-F1
#
_cell.length_a   1.000
_cell.length_b   1.000
_cell.length_c   1.000
_cell.angle_alpha   90.00
_cell.angle_beta   90.00
_cell.angle_gamma   90.00
#
_symmetry.space_group_name_H-M   'P 1'
#
loop_
_entity.id
_entity.type
_entity.pdbx_description
1 polymer ?
#
loop_
_entity_poly.entity_id
_entity_poly.type
_entity_poly.pdbx_seq_one_letter_code
_entity_poly.pdbx_strand_id
1 'polypeptide(L)'
;MNTRIIPPNCLSSPSPIFKFHKPKPNLSPKLPSSSTNFHFFRSLLLHQNTILNVNRAIHLNNSFNAMEDEHSGDDLVIEASLTRILPPALTLEHGLVALKDALHEFKLNPPSSTSGFIRFQVAVPPSVNALDCFCCQPDSSEVFPQFYMSKHFQIPTHESAFFSKTHGVFGIGAAISFIQSPSSSDEWKSFRRYLLVDSLNITAYGFIDINYDMKSSLMKHDPGSFYFIIPQIELNECEGFCLLAGTLVWSDPFLCNFEQTLHSYETSLFQVINHLPAMQETCCANFMHSTVQKFGIVEDENLEMALGGYNNAASIVEMKSGSFSCQFSIRLSQKTAVSKNMLDDSIVTSSILQDCANINSVWASLIVEECSRLGLTYFCIAPGSRSSPLAVAASTHPHITCIACYDERSLAFHAIGYARGSQIPAVVITTSGTAVSNLFPAVVEASQDFVPLVLLTADRPSELHAAGANQAIDQVNHFGSYVRFFFNLPAPTDHIPARMVLTTVDSAVHWATCSPCGPVHVNCPFREPLENSPQIWMRSCLDKLNFWISSSQPFTKYIKVQPSNAYNPTYGLIAEVEKVIKNSKRGLLVIGALHKEDEVWAALVLAQHLSWPVVADILSGLRLRKLLTSYREYEENFVFIDHFDHVLLCDTAWQWVELDAIVQVGSKITSKRISRFLEHCFPCSYIMVDRHPCRHDPSHIVTHRIQSTISQFAGCLLKVIFPSRNSEWSRFLQVVNSVVAWELSFQICSEYSLTEPHVAHILSEVVTSDTALFIGNSMAIRDADMYSQGVLNCIGKSSQLALPCRSIHIVGNRGASGIDGLLSTAVGFSVGCKKRVLCIIGDISFLHDTNGLSILSFRTRREPITILVINNHGGGIFSFLPIAEKTEAEILDKYFYCNHSISVNKLCAAHGVKHLLAETKLELREALKTSKKSDTDCVIEVSGSINSNAVFHSLLRNCAAQAASHALTTLLQLSPPEAAQSDFFYKISKVEYSFYGVNLAAPPTSVSRDDCPSNFVREGFVLALTLDDGSTGFGEIAPLEIHEENLQDVEEQLRFLVHALKGATISYHLPLLRESFSVWMWRVIGVLVRYLVVIDHLKAIYPFRSLVEMVRK
;
A
#
# COMPACT_ATOMS: atom_id res chain seq x y z
N MET A 1 -2.61 -42.55 43.78
CA MET A 1 -3.32 -42.25 45.06
C MET A 1 -4.74 -41.81 44.72
N ASN A 2 -5.71 -42.04 45.60
CA ASN A 2 -7.14 -41.96 45.28
C ASN A 2 -7.94 -41.21 46.37
N THR A 3 -9.20 -40.88 46.06
CA THR A 3 -10.36 -40.57 46.96
C THR A 3 -10.61 -39.19 47.63
N ARG A 4 -11.84 -38.69 47.35
CA ARG A 4 -12.87 -37.99 48.20
C ARG A 4 -12.63 -36.50 48.57
N ILE A 5 -13.49 -35.52 48.23
CA ILE A 5 -14.98 -35.28 48.30
C ILE A 5 -15.50 -34.93 49.72
N ILE A 6 -16.06 -33.71 49.90
CA ILE A 6 -17.39 -33.35 50.51
C ILE A 6 -17.54 -31.79 50.68
N PRO A 7 -18.75 -31.18 50.56
CA PRO A 7 -18.96 -29.70 50.50
C PRO A 7 -19.66 -29.09 51.76
N PRO A 8 -19.89 -27.75 51.83
CA PRO A 8 -20.47 -27.07 53.00
C PRO A 8 -21.95 -26.65 52.89
N ASN A 9 -22.51 -26.34 54.07
CA ASN A 9 -23.89 -25.90 54.37
C ASN A 9 -23.83 -25.07 55.68
N CYS A 10 -24.73 -24.14 56.06
CA CYS A 10 -25.96 -23.61 55.44
C CYS A 10 -26.34 -22.25 56.12
N LEU A 11 -27.56 -21.76 55.86
CA LEU A 11 -28.43 -20.92 56.72
C LEU A 11 -28.30 -19.38 56.77
N SER A 12 -29.42 -18.78 56.35
CA SER A 12 -30.20 -17.70 56.99
C SER A 12 -30.14 -16.26 56.43
N SER A 13 -31.28 -15.57 56.57
CA SER A 13 -31.74 -14.31 55.95
C SER A 13 -31.88 -13.20 57.04
N PRO A 14 -32.36 -11.94 56.83
CA PRO A 14 -33.56 -11.52 56.07
C PRO A 14 -33.48 -10.16 55.30
N SER A 15 -34.65 -9.72 54.78
CA SER A 15 -34.93 -8.57 53.89
C SER A 15 -35.32 -7.26 54.61
N PRO A 16 -35.53 -6.13 53.88
CA PRO A 16 -36.89 -5.71 53.43
C PRO A 16 -36.93 -5.11 51.99
N ILE A 17 -37.88 -5.41 51.08
CA ILE A 17 -39.32 -5.03 50.94
C ILE A 17 -39.61 -3.58 50.48
N PHE A 18 -40.11 -3.44 49.23
CA PHE A 18 -41.19 -2.56 48.68
C PHE A 18 -40.94 -2.37 47.15
N LYS A 19 -41.89 -2.29 46.20
CA LYS A 19 -43.38 -2.38 46.15
C LYS A 19 -43.77 -2.65 44.68
N PHE A 20 -44.85 -3.38 44.37
CA PHE A 20 -45.35 -3.57 42.98
C PHE A 20 -46.86 -3.33 42.88
N HIS A 21 -47.32 -2.75 41.76
CA HIS A 21 -48.73 -2.68 41.38
C HIS A 21 -48.92 -2.97 39.87
N LYS A 22 -49.94 -3.80 39.56
CA LYS A 22 -50.58 -3.98 38.24
C LYS A 22 -52.06 -3.59 38.39
N PRO A 23 -52.67 -2.89 37.41
CA PRO A 23 -53.69 -3.48 36.51
C PRO A 23 -53.67 -2.84 35.09
N LYS A 24 -54.46 -3.17 34.05
CA LYS A 24 -55.28 -4.34 33.60
C LYS A 24 -55.45 -4.21 32.05
N PRO A 25 -55.81 -5.26 31.29
CA PRO A 25 -55.98 -5.18 29.83
C PRO A 25 -57.42 -4.82 29.39
N ASN A 26 -57.59 -4.17 28.21
CA ASN A 26 -58.61 -4.49 27.18
C ASN A 26 -58.66 -3.49 25.99
N LEU A 27 -59.35 -3.92 24.92
CA LEU A 27 -59.92 -3.17 23.77
C LEU A 27 -59.07 -2.95 22.51
N SER A 28 -59.46 -3.70 21.46
CA SER A 28 -59.48 -3.29 20.04
C SER A 28 -60.74 -2.42 19.76
N PRO A 29 -61.05 -1.94 18.52
CA PRO A 29 -60.41 -2.13 17.21
C PRO A 29 -60.29 -0.85 16.32
N LYS A 30 -59.74 -1.01 15.10
CA LYS A 30 -60.13 -0.44 13.77
C LYS A 30 -58.97 0.06 12.92
N LEU A 31 -58.94 -0.39 11.65
CA LEU A 31 -58.26 0.31 10.55
C LEU A 31 -58.99 1.62 10.24
N PRO A 32 -58.26 2.60 9.68
CA PRO A 32 -58.74 3.27 8.47
C PRO A 32 -57.72 3.12 7.32
N SER A 33 -58.25 2.82 6.14
CA SER A 33 -57.52 2.90 4.87
C SER A 33 -57.44 4.36 4.39
N SER A 34 -56.23 4.88 4.17
CA SER A 34 -56.04 6.08 3.35
C SER A 34 -54.66 6.07 2.70
N SER A 35 -54.64 5.76 1.40
CA SER A 35 -53.52 6.01 0.51
C SER A 35 -53.27 7.51 0.36
N THR A 36 -52.08 8.01 0.68
CA THR A 36 -51.44 9.17 0.00
C THR A 36 -50.01 9.43 0.52
N ASN A 37 -49.13 9.83 -0.41
CA ASN A 37 -47.94 10.67 -0.19
C ASN A 37 -46.76 10.12 0.65
N PHE A 38 -46.19 8.98 0.24
CA PHE A 38 -44.78 8.63 0.51
C PHE A 38 -43.89 9.02 -0.68
N HIS A 39 -43.66 10.33 -0.91
CA HIS A 39 -42.77 10.78 -2.00
C HIS A 39 -41.91 12.02 -1.71
N PHE A 40 -42.00 12.65 -0.52
CA PHE A 40 -41.48 14.02 -0.32
C PHE A 40 -40.27 14.18 0.63
N PHE A 41 -39.64 13.08 1.08
CA PHE A 41 -38.45 13.14 1.97
C PHE A 41 -37.22 12.39 1.45
N ARG A 42 -37.19 12.05 0.15
CA ARG A 42 -36.05 11.38 -0.50
C ARG A 42 -35.16 12.31 -1.34
N SER A 43 -35.45 13.62 -1.37
CA SER A 43 -34.84 14.60 -2.28
C SER A 43 -33.80 15.53 -1.65
N LEU A 44 -33.53 15.45 -0.35
CA LEU A 44 -32.78 16.48 0.40
C LEU A 44 -31.46 16.01 1.07
N LEU A 45 -30.98 14.82 0.72
CA LEU A 45 -29.63 14.32 1.09
C LEU A 45 -28.91 13.72 -0.13
N LEU A 46 -29.05 14.37 -1.28
CA LEU A 46 -28.12 14.21 -2.39
C LEU A 46 -26.92 15.14 -2.12
N HIS A 47 -25.76 14.57 -1.79
CA HIS A 47 -24.51 15.28 -2.04
C HIS A 47 -24.46 15.67 -3.52
N GLN A 48 -23.88 16.84 -3.81
CA GLN A 48 -23.78 17.36 -5.17
C GLN A 48 -22.90 16.44 -6.02
N ASN A 49 -23.54 15.50 -6.72
CA ASN A 49 -22.97 14.94 -7.94
C ASN A 49 -22.67 16.11 -8.88
N THR A 50 -21.43 16.23 -9.34
CA THR A 50 -21.04 17.14 -10.42
C THR A 50 -21.66 16.67 -11.74
N ILE A 51 -22.96 16.94 -11.90
CA ILE A 51 -23.64 16.84 -13.18
C ILE A 51 -23.14 17.99 -14.04
N LEU A 52 -22.05 17.75 -14.78
CA LEU A 52 -21.59 18.61 -15.86
C LEU A 52 -22.56 18.47 -17.05
N ASN A 53 -23.75 19.06 -16.90
CA ASN A 53 -24.66 19.31 -18.02
C ASN A 53 -24.05 20.41 -18.91
N VAL A 54 -23.18 20.01 -19.83
CA VAL A 54 -22.63 20.90 -20.87
C VAL A 54 -23.66 21.10 -21.99
N ASN A 55 -24.83 21.62 -21.62
CA ASN A 55 -25.78 22.21 -22.59
C ASN A 55 -25.36 23.66 -22.85
N ARG A 56 -24.25 23.85 -23.57
CA ARG A 56 -23.77 25.17 -23.98
C ARG A 56 -22.95 25.10 -25.26
N ALA A 57 -23.63 25.22 -26.40
CA ALA A 57 -23.00 25.71 -27.62
C ALA A 57 -22.57 27.17 -27.37
N ILE A 58 -21.27 27.39 -27.17
CA ILE A 58 -20.68 28.73 -27.03
C ILE A 58 -19.87 29.00 -28.30
N HIS A 59 -20.44 29.76 -29.23
CA HIS A 59 -19.64 30.46 -30.23
C HIS A 59 -18.83 31.56 -29.53
N LEU A 60 -17.51 31.42 -29.54
CA LEU A 60 -16.57 32.47 -29.15
C LEU A 60 -15.74 32.88 -30.37
N ASN A 61 -16.30 33.79 -31.18
CA ASN A 61 -15.53 34.54 -32.17
C ASN A 61 -14.67 35.58 -31.45
N ASN A 62 -13.35 35.51 -31.68
CA ASN A 62 -12.36 36.58 -31.78
C ASN A 62 -10.98 35.88 -31.83
N SER A 63 -10.09 36.09 -32.80
CA SER A 63 -9.94 37.26 -33.68
C SER A 63 -9.09 36.97 -34.93
N PHE A 64 -9.42 37.62 -36.05
CA PHE A 64 -8.56 37.95 -37.21
C PHE A 64 -7.64 36.85 -37.81
N ASN A 65 -8.15 36.15 -38.83
CA ASN A 65 -7.78 36.49 -40.22
C ASN A 65 -8.82 35.95 -41.20
N ALA A 66 -9.17 36.74 -42.21
CA ALA A 66 -10.14 36.36 -43.22
C ALA A 66 -9.44 35.67 -44.40
N MET A 67 -9.78 34.41 -44.64
CA MET A 67 -10.03 33.85 -45.96
C MET A 67 -11.22 32.89 -45.84
N GLU A 68 -12.09 32.90 -46.84
CA GLU A 68 -13.27 32.04 -46.91
C GLU A 68 -12.84 30.64 -47.37
N ASP A 69 -13.09 29.62 -46.55
CA ASP A 69 -13.12 28.22 -46.98
C ASP A 69 -14.42 27.58 -46.47
N GLU A 70 -15.46 27.59 -47.31
CA GLU A 70 -16.73 26.88 -47.06
C GLU A 70 -16.55 25.37 -47.24
N HIS A 71 -15.87 24.72 -46.30
CA HIS A 71 -15.83 23.26 -46.20
C HIS A 71 -16.45 22.81 -44.88
N SER A 72 -17.77 22.59 -44.93
CA SER A 72 -18.55 21.93 -43.89
C SER A 72 -18.11 20.46 -43.76
N GLY A 73 -17.07 20.22 -42.95
CA GLY A 73 -16.71 18.88 -42.52
C GLY A 73 -17.78 18.34 -41.58
N ASP A 74 -18.49 17.28 -42.00
CA ASP A 74 -19.41 16.53 -41.13
C ASP A 74 -18.63 15.82 -40.00
N ASP A 75 -18.32 16.54 -38.94
CA ASP A 75 -18.04 15.93 -37.65
C ASP A 75 -19.36 15.40 -37.08
N LEU A 76 -19.40 14.11 -36.74
CA LEU A 76 -20.57 13.50 -36.13
C LEU A 76 -20.73 14.08 -34.72
N VAL A 77 -21.63 15.06 -34.59
CA VAL A 77 -21.91 15.75 -33.32
C VAL A 77 -22.48 14.75 -32.32
N ILE A 78 -21.63 14.29 -31.39
CA ILE A 78 -22.09 13.48 -30.26
C ILE A 78 -22.92 14.37 -29.34
N GLU A 79 -24.22 14.08 -29.26
CA GLU A 79 -25.19 14.89 -28.51
C GLU A 79 -25.04 14.78 -26.98
N ALA A 80 -24.44 13.69 -26.47
CA ALA A 80 -24.24 13.47 -25.03
C ALA A 80 -22.90 12.79 -24.70
N SER A 81 -22.17 13.37 -23.74
CA SER A 81 -20.87 12.88 -23.25
C SER A 81 -20.87 12.92 -21.71
N LEU A 82 -20.82 11.75 -21.05
CA LEU A 82 -20.79 11.66 -19.59
C LEU A 82 -19.71 10.70 -19.08
N THR A 83 -18.85 11.17 -18.18
CA THR A 83 -18.00 10.29 -17.36
C THR A 83 -18.47 10.38 -15.91
N ARG A 84 -18.81 9.24 -15.30
CA ARG A 84 -19.27 9.15 -13.91
C ARG A 84 -18.28 8.35 -13.08
N ILE A 85 -17.66 9.02 -12.11
CA ILE A 85 -16.80 8.41 -11.10
C ILE A 85 -17.69 7.79 -10.03
N LEU A 86 -17.47 6.51 -9.74
CA LEU A 86 -18.16 5.74 -8.70
C LEU A 86 -17.27 5.66 -7.44
N PRO A 87 -17.85 5.47 -6.23
CA PRO A 87 -17.08 5.31 -5.01
C PRO A 87 -16.08 4.14 -5.08
N PRO A 88 -14.87 4.23 -4.47
CA PRO A 88 -13.88 3.16 -4.51
C PRO A 88 -14.42 1.82 -3.99
N ALA A 89 -14.13 0.73 -4.70
CA ALA A 89 -14.60 -0.61 -4.36
C ALA A 89 -13.53 -1.41 -3.60
N LEU A 90 -13.95 -2.21 -2.62
CA LEU A 90 -13.04 -3.01 -1.77
C LEU A 90 -12.45 -4.25 -2.46
N THR A 91 -13.05 -4.69 -3.57
CA THR A 91 -12.61 -5.84 -4.38
C THR A 91 -13.02 -5.60 -5.83
N LEU A 92 -12.42 -6.33 -6.78
CA LEU A 92 -12.85 -6.29 -8.19
C LEU A 92 -14.32 -6.70 -8.34
N GLU A 93 -14.79 -7.72 -7.61
CA GLU A 93 -16.19 -8.14 -7.60
C GLU A 93 -17.14 -7.01 -7.19
N HIS A 94 -16.83 -6.28 -6.11
CA HIS A 94 -17.60 -5.10 -5.70
C HIS A 94 -17.56 -3.98 -6.77
N GLY A 95 -16.45 -3.81 -7.49
CA GLY A 95 -16.34 -2.88 -8.61
C GLY A 95 -17.25 -3.24 -9.78
N LEU A 96 -17.29 -4.52 -10.17
CA LEU A 96 -18.17 -5.05 -11.22
C LEU A 96 -19.65 -4.92 -10.83
N VAL A 97 -20.00 -5.14 -9.56
CA VAL A 97 -21.35 -4.87 -9.04
C VAL A 97 -21.69 -3.38 -9.09
N ALA A 98 -20.76 -2.49 -8.71
CA ALA A 98 -20.98 -1.05 -8.79
C ALA A 98 -21.21 -0.57 -10.24
N LEU A 99 -20.48 -1.12 -11.23
CA LEU A 99 -20.74 -0.88 -12.65
C LEU A 99 -22.15 -1.35 -13.07
N LYS A 100 -22.58 -2.52 -12.58
CA LYS A 100 -23.91 -3.08 -12.85
C LYS A 100 -25.05 -2.23 -12.27
N ASP A 101 -24.89 -1.76 -11.04
CA ASP A 101 -25.88 -0.94 -10.36
C ASP A 101 -25.97 0.46 -11.00
N ALA A 102 -24.83 1.05 -11.38
CA ALA A 102 -24.79 2.31 -12.12
C ALA A 102 -25.43 2.19 -13.52
N LEU A 103 -25.25 1.05 -14.20
CA LEU A 103 -25.95 0.74 -15.44
C LEU A 103 -27.47 0.62 -15.24
N HIS A 104 -27.91 -0.01 -14.17
CA HIS A 104 -29.34 -0.13 -13.86
C HIS A 104 -29.97 1.23 -13.54
N GLU A 105 -29.27 2.12 -12.83
CA GLU A 105 -29.72 3.50 -12.60
C GLU A 105 -29.85 4.28 -13.92
N PHE A 106 -28.90 4.09 -14.85
CA PHE A 106 -28.92 4.69 -16.18
C PHE A 106 -30.06 4.11 -17.06
N LYS A 107 -30.34 2.81 -16.97
CA LYS A 107 -31.46 2.14 -17.65
C LYS A 107 -32.83 2.67 -17.20
N LEU A 108 -32.95 3.15 -15.97
CA LEU A 108 -34.18 3.79 -15.45
C LEU A 108 -34.37 5.22 -15.97
N ASN A 109 -33.29 5.90 -16.41
CA ASN A 109 -33.30 7.26 -16.92
C ASN A 109 -32.49 7.35 -18.23
N PRO A 110 -32.98 6.74 -19.34
CA PRO A 110 -32.24 6.71 -20.59
C PRO A 110 -32.02 8.14 -21.14
N PRO A 111 -30.90 8.38 -21.83
CA PRO A 111 -30.62 9.68 -22.44
C PRO A 111 -31.61 9.95 -23.58
N SER A 112 -31.99 11.21 -23.76
CA SER A 112 -32.88 11.64 -24.85
C SER A 112 -32.16 11.85 -26.20
N SER A 113 -30.89 11.43 -26.30
CA SER A 113 -30.02 11.70 -27.44
C SER A 113 -29.86 10.50 -28.36
N THR A 114 -29.88 10.76 -29.66
CA THR A 114 -29.74 9.78 -30.75
C THR A 114 -28.30 9.26 -30.92
N SER A 115 -27.35 9.98 -30.33
CA SER A 115 -25.96 9.56 -30.17
C SER A 115 -25.41 9.94 -28.79
N GLY A 116 -24.40 9.20 -28.34
CA GLY A 116 -23.75 9.50 -27.07
C GLY A 116 -22.71 8.49 -26.64
N PHE A 117 -21.96 8.85 -25.60
CA PHE A 117 -21.20 7.88 -24.82
C PHE A 117 -21.36 8.12 -23.31
N ILE A 118 -21.28 7.04 -22.56
CA ILE A 118 -21.17 7.06 -21.10
C ILE A 118 -20.00 6.17 -20.64
N ARG A 119 -19.20 6.69 -19.71
CA ARG A 119 -18.10 5.95 -19.09
C ARG A 119 -18.23 5.98 -17.57
N PHE A 120 -18.45 4.81 -16.99
CA PHE A 120 -18.39 4.61 -15.55
C PHE A 120 -16.96 4.24 -15.16
N GLN A 121 -16.46 4.82 -14.07
CA GLN A 121 -15.11 4.56 -13.57
C GLN A 121 -15.17 4.24 -12.07
N VAL A 122 -14.62 3.09 -11.67
CA VAL A 122 -14.51 2.68 -10.28
C VAL A 122 -13.08 2.22 -10.01
N ALA A 123 -12.45 2.75 -8.96
CA ALA A 123 -11.15 2.23 -8.55
C ALA A 123 -11.34 0.97 -7.71
N VAL A 124 -10.49 -0.01 -7.97
CA VAL A 124 -10.44 -1.32 -7.31
C VAL A 124 -9.03 -1.52 -6.73
N PRO A 125 -8.81 -2.51 -5.84
CA PRO A 125 -7.52 -2.70 -5.18
C PRO A 125 -6.35 -2.92 -6.16
N PRO A 126 -5.11 -2.57 -5.76
CA PRO A 126 -3.92 -2.71 -6.61
C PRO A 126 -3.50 -4.16 -6.90
N SER A 127 -3.98 -5.16 -6.14
CA SER A 127 -3.66 -6.58 -6.42
C SER A 127 -4.28 -7.12 -7.71
N VAL A 128 -5.23 -6.41 -8.31
CA VAL A 128 -6.01 -6.88 -9.44
C VAL A 128 -5.21 -6.75 -10.73
N ASN A 129 -4.57 -7.84 -11.14
CA ASN A 129 -3.73 -7.92 -12.34
C ASN A 129 -4.59 -8.06 -13.62
N ALA A 130 -4.28 -7.28 -14.65
CA ALA A 130 -4.88 -7.35 -15.97
C ALA A 130 -4.62 -8.69 -16.66
N LEU A 131 -3.42 -9.25 -16.52
CA LEU A 131 -3.07 -10.56 -17.06
C LEU A 131 -3.90 -11.67 -16.40
N ASP A 132 -4.10 -11.63 -15.09
CA ASP A 132 -4.98 -12.58 -14.39
C ASP A 132 -6.43 -12.48 -14.91
N CYS A 133 -6.95 -11.27 -15.07
CA CYS A 133 -8.30 -11.05 -15.60
C CYS A 133 -8.48 -11.63 -17.01
N PHE A 134 -7.46 -11.50 -17.86
CA PHE A 134 -7.41 -12.11 -19.19
C PHE A 134 -7.33 -13.64 -19.12
N CYS A 135 -6.37 -14.19 -18.37
CA CYS A 135 -6.12 -15.63 -18.28
C CYS A 135 -7.25 -16.42 -17.61
N CYS A 136 -8.09 -15.78 -16.80
CA CYS A 136 -9.27 -16.41 -16.19
C CYS A 136 -10.46 -16.59 -17.15
N GLN A 137 -10.50 -15.95 -18.33
CA GLN A 137 -11.62 -16.09 -19.25
C GLN A 137 -11.60 -17.46 -19.98
N PRO A 138 -12.69 -18.23 -20.00
CA PRO A 138 -12.73 -19.55 -20.62
C PRO A 138 -12.62 -19.48 -22.15
N ASP A 139 -12.25 -20.60 -22.77
CA ASP A 139 -12.26 -20.78 -24.24
C ASP A 139 -13.68 -20.68 -24.84
N SER A 140 -14.70 -21.02 -24.05
CA SER A 140 -16.11 -20.91 -24.44
C SER A 140 -16.70 -19.50 -24.35
N SER A 141 -15.86 -18.49 -24.16
CA SER A 141 -16.26 -17.08 -24.23
C SER A 141 -16.96 -16.78 -25.56
N GLU A 142 -17.97 -15.90 -25.51
CA GLU A 142 -18.66 -15.37 -26.69
C GLU A 142 -18.37 -13.87 -26.89
N VAL A 143 -17.88 -13.18 -25.85
CA VAL A 143 -17.57 -11.76 -25.89
C VAL A 143 -16.12 -11.53 -26.35
N PHE A 144 -15.96 -10.96 -27.53
CA PHE A 144 -14.69 -10.59 -28.15
C PHE A 144 -14.72 -9.13 -28.63
N PRO A 145 -13.57 -8.49 -28.87
CA PRO A 145 -12.20 -8.95 -28.58
C PRO A 145 -11.94 -9.06 -27.07
N GLN A 146 -10.90 -9.80 -26.71
CA GLN A 146 -10.27 -9.79 -25.39
C GLN A 146 -8.80 -9.50 -25.57
N PHE A 147 -8.24 -8.62 -24.75
CA PHE A 147 -6.83 -8.28 -24.85
C PHE A 147 -6.19 -8.09 -23.49
N TYR A 148 -4.91 -8.46 -23.41
CA TYR A 148 -3.96 -7.97 -22.44
C TYR A 148 -2.84 -7.23 -23.19
N MET A 149 -2.48 -6.05 -22.69
CA MET A 149 -1.34 -5.26 -23.18
C MET A 149 -0.45 -4.85 -22.01
N SER A 150 0.84 -5.19 -22.08
CA SER A 150 1.84 -4.76 -21.10
C SER A 150 2.36 -3.36 -21.43
N LYS A 151 2.57 -2.52 -20.41
CA LYS A 151 3.26 -1.22 -20.53
C LYS A 151 4.79 -1.35 -20.44
N HIS A 152 5.32 -2.55 -20.22
CA HIS A 152 6.76 -2.81 -20.06
C HIS A 152 7.39 -3.40 -21.33
N PHE A 153 8.63 -2.97 -21.63
CA PHE A 153 9.40 -3.37 -22.83
C PHE A 153 10.29 -4.61 -22.65
N GLN A 154 10.55 -5.03 -21.41
CA GLN A 154 11.37 -6.22 -21.13
C GLN A 154 10.52 -7.49 -21.19
N ILE A 155 11.11 -8.58 -21.69
CA ILE A 155 10.49 -9.93 -21.61
C ILE A 155 10.30 -10.24 -20.12
N PRO A 156 9.06 -10.40 -19.63
CA PRO A 156 8.83 -10.96 -18.32
C PRO A 156 9.23 -12.43 -18.42
N THR A 157 10.32 -12.76 -17.74
CA THR A 157 10.56 -14.15 -17.31
C THR A 157 9.32 -14.67 -16.57
N HIS A 158 9.14 -15.98 -16.50
CA HIS A 158 8.04 -16.60 -15.73
C HIS A 158 7.98 -16.09 -14.27
N GLU A 159 9.12 -15.67 -13.71
CA GLU A 159 9.26 -14.98 -12.42
C GLU A 159 8.58 -13.60 -12.33
N SER A 160 8.08 -13.02 -13.42
CA SER A 160 7.45 -11.68 -13.44
C SER A 160 5.94 -11.74 -13.50
N ALA A 161 5.36 -12.76 -14.14
CA ALA A 161 3.91 -12.96 -14.18
C ALA A 161 3.33 -13.31 -12.80
N PHE A 162 4.11 -13.99 -11.95
CA PHE A 162 3.73 -14.38 -10.58
C PHE A 162 3.82 -13.25 -9.54
N PHE A 163 4.34 -12.08 -9.89
CA PHE A 163 4.66 -11.01 -8.93
C PHE A 163 4.08 -9.67 -9.43
N SER A 164 3.49 -8.90 -8.52
CA SER A 164 2.54 -7.79 -8.78
C SER A 164 3.14 -6.52 -9.41
N LYS A 165 3.84 -6.63 -10.54
CA LYS A 165 4.52 -5.51 -11.23
C LYS A 165 4.22 -5.38 -12.72
N THR A 166 3.39 -6.24 -13.30
CA THR A 166 3.08 -6.27 -14.74
C THR A 166 2.05 -5.21 -15.15
N HIS A 167 2.35 -3.91 -14.93
CA HIS A 167 1.47 -2.80 -15.32
C HIS A 167 0.94 -3.00 -16.74
N GLY A 168 -0.34 -3.35 -16.84
CA GLY A 168 -0.99 -3.63 -18.11
C GLY A 168 -2.37 -3.00 -18.21
N VAL A 169 -3.01 -3.29 -19.34
CA VAL A 169 -4.45 -3.06 -19.53
C VAL A 169 -5.07 -4.36 -20.01
N PHE A 170 -6.16 -4.75 -19.36
CA PHE A 170 -7.08 -5.77 -19.85
C PHE A 170 -8.32 -5.11 -20.42
N GLY A 171 -8.81 -5.62 -21.54
CA GLY A 171 -10.09 -5.19 -22.10
C GLY A 171 -10.88 -6.36 -22.66
N ILE A 172 -12.21 -6.24 -22.60
CA ILE A 172 -13.16 -7.20 -23.15
C ILE A 172 -14.35 -6.50 -23.82
N GLY A 173 -14.78 -7.05 -24.95
CA GLY A 173 -15.79 -6.47 -25.82
C GLY A 173 -15.25 -5.27 -26.62
N ALA A 174 -16.09 -4.70 -27.49
CA ALA A 174 -15.74 -3.50 -28.23
C ALA A 174 -16.96 -2.59 -28.48
N ALA A 175 -16.71 -1.29 -28.55
CA ALA A 175 -17.28 -0.46 -29.61
C ALA A 175 -16.22 -0.39 -30.73
N ILE A 176 -16.60 -0.83 -31.94
CA ILE A 176 -15.71 -0.87 -33.10
C ILE A 176 -16.03 0.31 -34.01
N SER A 177 -15.01 1.01 -34.49
CA SER A 177 -15.16 1.99 -35.58
C SER A 177 -14.51 1.45 -36.86
N PHE A 178 -15.26 1.48 -37.95
CA PHE A 178 -14.79 1.25 -39.31
C PHE A 178 -15.01 2.54 -40.11
N ILE A 179 -14.00 3.00 -40.85
CA ILE A 179 -14.20 4.05 -41.86
C ILE A 179 -13.38 3.73 -43.10
N GLN A 180 -14.09 3.48 -44.20
CA GLN A 180 -13.66 3.94 -45.51
C GLN A 180 -14.91 4.46 -46.23
N SER A 181 -14.95 5.76 -46.54
CA SER A 181 -16.00 6.31 -47.40
C SER A 181 -15.68 5.97 -48.85
N PRO A 182 -16.61 5.38 -49.62
CA PRO A 182 -16.42 5.27 -51.05
C PRO A 182 -16.49 6.68 -51.69
N SER A 183 -15.67 6.90 -52.71
CA SER A 183 -15.63 8.10 -53.59
C SER A 183 -15.19 9.45 -52.98
N SER A 184 -13.87 9.66 -52.94
CA SER A 184 -13.24 10.77 -53.69
C SER A 184 -11.73 10.55 -53.79
N SER A 185 -11.15 10.88 -54.93
CA SER A 185 -9.69 10.83 -55.16
C SER A 185 -9.01 12.05 -54.56
N ASP A 186 -7.84 11.85 -53.97
CA ASP A 186 -6.83 12.87 -53.65
C ASP A 186 -7.21 13.96 -52.63
N GLU A 187 -7.54 13.57 -51.38
CA GLU A 187 -7.23 14.44 -50.21
C GLU A 187 -7.01 13.67 -48.89
N TRP A 188 -5.80 13.16 -48.68
CA TRP A 188 -5.40 12.40 -47.47
C TRP A 188 -5.02 13.31 -46.28
N LYS A 189 -5.99 13.97 -45.63
CA LYS A 189 -5.73 14.71 -44.37
C LYS A 189 -6.90 14.68 -43.37
N SER A 190 -6.89 13.72 -42.45
CA SER A 190 -7.16 13.87 -40.99
C SER A 190 -7.75 12.60 -40.37
N PHE A 191 -7.25 12.24 -39.18
CA PHE A 191 -8.05 11.47 -38.21
C PHE A 191 -9.18 12.38 -37.71
N ARG A 192 -10.43 12.15 -38.10
CA ARG A 192 -11.57 12.85 -37.48
C ARG A 192 -11.72 12.35 -36.04
N ARG A 193 -11.55 13.25 -35.07
CA ARG A 193 -11.82 12.95 -33.67
C ARG A 193 -13.32 13.09 -33.42
N TYR A 194 -13.99 11.96 -33.22
CA TYR A 194 -15.38 11.89 -32.75
C TYR A 194 -15.59 12.43 -31.32
N LEU A 195 -14.52 12.85 -30.64
CA LEU A 195 -14.50 13.22 -29.23
C LEU A 195 -13.87 14.61 -29.08
N LEU A 196 -14.52 15.47 -28.29
CA LEU A 196 -14.01 16.79 -27.89
C LEU A 196 -12.63 16.66 -27.24
N VAL A 197 -11.74 17.64 -27.50
CA VAL A 197 -10.34 17.63 -27.01
C VAL A 197 -10.24 17.49 -25.48
N ASP A 198 -11.26 17.94 -24.75
CA ASP A 198 -11.32 17.87 -23.27
C ASP A 198 -11.67 16.48 -22.71
N SER A 199 -12.05 15.49 -23.54
CA SER A 199 -12.43 14.14 -23.08
C SER A 199 -11.22 13.22 -22.81
N LEU A 200 -10.34 13.64 -21.90
CA LEU A 200 -9.01 13.07 -21.63
C LEU A 200 -8.93 11.60 -21.16
N ASN A 201 -10.06 10.88 -21.01
CA ASN A 201 -10.15 9.64 -20.21
C ASN A 201 -10.56 8.35 -20.97
N ILE A 202 -10.73 8.40 -22.30
CA ILE A 202 -11.06 7.22 -23.14
C ILE A 202 -9.83 6.79 -23.94
N THR A 203 -9.39 5.55 -23.75
CA THR A 203 -8.35 4.91 -24.55
C THR A 203 -8.99 4.06 -25.64
N ALA A 204 -8.54 4.22 -26.88
CA ALA A 204 -8.81 3.28 -27.97
C ALA A 204 -7.53 2.51 -28.30
N TYR A 205 -7.69 1.23 -28.63
CA TYR A 205 -6.62 0.32 -29.00
C TYR A 205 -6.84 -0.11 -30.44
N GLY A 206 -5.80 -0.05 -31.28
CA GLY A 206 -5.99 -0.26 -32.72
C GLY A 206 -4.84 -0.94 -33.43
N PHE A 207 -5.18 -1.47 -34.61
CA PHE A 207 -4.32 -2.26 -35.48
C PHE A 207 -4.32 -1.70 -36.91
N ILE A 208 -3.26 -2.03 -37.63
CA ILE A 208 -3.07 -1.72 -39.06
C ILE A 208 -3.14 -3.05 -39.85
N ASP A 209 -3.84 -3.05 -40.98
CA ASP A 209 -3.81 -4.08 -42.04
C ASP A 209 -4.06 -5.56 -41.62
N ILE A 210 -5.01 -5.84 -40.71
CA ILE A 210 -5.39 -7.22 -40.36
C ILE A 210 -6.64 -7.70 -41.13
N ASN A 211 -6.52 -8.86 -41.79
CA ASN A 211 -7.60 -9.51 -42.52
C ASN A 211 -8.30 -10.59 -41.66
N TYR A 212 -9.60 -10.42 -41.37
CA TYR A 212 -10.34 -11.27 -40.42
C TYR A 212 -11.27 -12.32 -41.05
N ASP A 213 -11.65 -12.19 -42.32
CA ASP A 213 -12.72 -13.01 -42.93
C ASP A 213 -12.19 -14.21 -43.73
N MET A 214 -11.57 -15.15 -43.03
CA MET A 214 -11.25 -16.48 -43.59
C MET A 214 -12.48 -17.41 -43.71
N LYS A 215 -13.60 -16.91 -44.28
CA LYS A 215 -14.64 -17.77 -44.90
C LYS A 215 -15.73 -17.16 -45.81
N SER A 216 -15.49 -16.12 -46.61
CA SER A 216 -16.18 -15.99 -47.93
C SER A 216 -15.69 -14.80 -48.76
N SER A 217 -15.62 -15.01 -50.09
CA SER A 217 -15.46 -14.00 -51.16
C SER A 217 -14.38 -12.92 -50.99
N LEU A 218 -13.41 -12.92 -51.91
CA LEU A 218 -12.41 -11.86 -52.13
C LEU A 218 -12.97 -10.43 -52.02
N MET A 219 -12.88 -9.82 -50.84
CA MET A 219 -12.65 -8.39 -50.73
C MET A 219 -11.15 -8.17 -50.88
N LYS A 220 -10.76 -7.47 -51.96
CA LYS A 220 -9.44 -6.84 -52.03
C LYS A 220 -9.53 -5.60 -51.16
N HIS A 221 -8.91 -5.63 -49.98
CA HIS A 221 -8.67 -4.42 -49.21
C HIS A 221 -7.48 -3.68 -49.82
N ASP A 222 -7.63 -2.37 -49.99
CA ASP A 222 -6.52 -1.49 -50.34
C ASP A 222 -5.64 -1.24 -49.07
N PRO A 223 -4.32 -1.08 -49.23
CA PRO A 223 -3.40 -0.90 -48.10
C PRO A 223 -3.70 0.38 -47.30
N GLY A 224 -3.63 0.30 -45.96
CA GLY A 224 -3.90 1.42 -45.05
C GLY A 224 -5.26 1.36 -44.35
N SER A 225 -5.77 0.16 -44.06
CA SER A 225 -7.02 -0.01 -43.31
C SER A 225 -6.74 -0.08 -41.80
N PHE A 226 -7.41 0.78 -41.02
CA PHE A 226 -7.23 0.87 -39.56
C PHE A 226 -8.45 0.34 -38.80
N TYR A 227 -8.20 -0.43 -37.74
CA TYR A 227 -9.23 -0.97 -36.85
C TYR A 227 -9.05 -0.37 -35.46
N PHE A 228 -10.09 0.24 -34.88
CA PHE A 228 -10.07 0.76 -33.51
C PHE A 228 -11.13 0.10 -32.63
N ILE A 229 -10.73 -0.27 -31.42
CA ILE A 229 -11.52 -0.91 -30.38
C ILE A 229 -11.49 0.00 -29.14
N ILE A 230 -12.68 0.40 -28.69
CA ILE A 230 -12.86 0.91 -27.32
C ILE A 230 -13.40 -0.26 -26.48
N PRO A 231 -12.70 -0.73 -25.44
CA PRO A 231 -13.17 -1.82 -24.59
C PRO A 231 -14.48 -1.47 -23.90
N GLN A 232 -15.44 -2.40 -23.90
CA GLN A 232 -16.68 -2.23 -23.15
C GLN A 232 -16.41 -2.30 -21.65
N ILE A 233 -15.56 -3.24 -21.22
CA ILE A 233 -15.00 -3.29 -19.86
C ILE A 233 -13.48 -3.26 -19.98
N GLU A 234 -12.87 -2.33 -19.25
CA GLU A 234 -11.44 -2.06 -19.22
C GLU A 234 -10.95 -2.15 -17.77
N LEU A 235 -9.85 -2.86 -17.53
CA LEU A 235 -9.10 -2.79 -16.28
C LEU A 235 -7.70 -2.26 -16.60
N ASN A 236 -7.42 -1.05 -16.14
CA ASN A 236 -6.15 -0.36 -16.36
C ASN A 236 -5.36 -0.31 -15.04
N GLU A 237 -4.19 -0.94 -15.01
CA GLU A 237 -3.30 -0.92 -13.84
C GLU A 237 -2.61 0.44 -13.72
N CYS A 238 -2.86 1.13 -12.61
CA CYS A 238 -2.24 2.40 -12.25
C CYS A 238 -1.27 2.21 -11.08
N GLU A 239 -0.40 3.18 -10.84
CA GLU A 239 0.49 3.15 -9.69
C GLU A 239 -0.30 3.30 -8.36
N GLY A 240 -0.50 2.17 -7.67
CA GLY A 240 -1.09 2.08 -6.33
C GLY A 240 -2.59 1.78 -6.28
N PHE A 241 -3.24 1.61 -7.43
CA PHE A 241 -4.64 1.15 -7.55
C PHE A 241 -4.90 0.68 -8.99
N CYS A 242 -5.98 -0.07 -9.21
CA CYS A 242 -6.42 -0.43 -10.56
C CYS A 242 -7.72 0.31 -10.89
N LEU A 243 -7.83 0.82 -12.12
CA LEU A 243 -9.04 1.50 -12.59
C LEU A 243 -9.88 0.54 -13.42
N LEU A 244 -11.02 0.12 -12.88
CA LEU A 244 -12.03 -0.60 -13.64
C LEU A 244 -12.99 0.42 -14.28
N ALA A 245 -13.17 0.35 -15.59
CA ALA A 245 -14.04 1.22 -16.34
C ALA A 245 -15.03 0.43 -17.20
N GLY A 246 -16.25 0.94 -17.30
CA GLY A 246 -17.30 0.45 -18.19
C GLY A 246 -17.68 1.54 -19.19
N THR A 247 -17.57 1.25 -20.49
CA THR A 247 -17.83 2.22 -21.57
C THR A 247 -18.97 1.74 -22.47
N LEU A 248 -19.99 2.57 -22.67
CA LEU A 248 -21.04 2.36 -23.67
C LEU A 248 -21.03 3.52 -24.67
N VAL A 249 -21.18 3.21 -25.96
CA VAL A 249 -21.25 4.16 -27.08
C VAL A 249 -22.43 3.76 -27.97
N TRP A 250 -23.30 4.70 -28.32
CA TRP A 250 -24.44 4.47 -29.21
C TRP A 250 -24.56 5.56 -30.27
N SER A 251 -25.10 5.19 -31.43
CA SER A 251 -25.38 6.11 -32.54
C SER A 251 -26.38 5.45 -33.48
N ASP A 252 -27.61 5.94 -33.46
CA ASP A 252 -28.74 5.34 -34.17
C ASP A 252 -28.62 5.25 -35.72
N PRO A 253 -27.78 6.04 -36.43
CA PRO A 253 -27.58 5.85 -37.88
C PRO A 253 -26.32 5.05 -38.27
N PHE A 254 -25.33 4.83 -37.37
CA PHE A 254 -23.97 4.43 -37.79
C PHE A 254 -23.26 3.33 -36.99
N LEU A 255 -23.68 2.99 -35.77
CA LEU A 255 -22.95 2.02 -34.93
C LEU A 255 -23.84 0.87 -34.45
N CYS A 256 -24.64 1.13 -33.42
CA CYS A 256 -25.61 0.25 -32.79
C CYS A 256 -26.67 1.15 -32.15
N ASN A 257 -27.92 0.69 -32.12
CA ASN A 257 -28.94 1.39 -31.34
C ASN A 257 -28.69 1.23 -29.84
N PHE A 258 -29.30 2.10 -29.02
CA PHE A 258 -29.08 2.10 -27.57
C PHE A 258 -29.35 0.74 -26.90
N GLU A 259 -30.40 0.02 -27.31
CA GLU A 259 -30.77 -1.28 -26.74
C GLU A 259 -29.75 -2.39 -27.07
N GLN A 260 -29.21 -2.40 -28.29
CA GLN A 260 -28.18 -3.33 -28.73
C GLN A 260 -26.86 -3.10 -27.99
N THR A 261 -26.44 -1.83 -27.86
CA THR A 261 -25.26 -1.46 -27.06
C THR A 261 -25.43 -1.89 -25.60
N LEU A 262 -26.61 -1.65 -25.01
CA LEU A 262 -26.92 -2.04 -23.65
C LEU A 262 -26.87 -3.57 -23.47
N HIS A 263 -27.46 -4.34 -24.37
CA HIS A 263 -27.45 -5.80 -24.33
C HIS A 263 -26.03 -6.39 -24.49
N SER A 264 -25.23 -5.82 -25.40
CA SER A 264 -23.83 -6.21 -25.58
C SER A 264 -23.00 -5.96 -24.31
N TYR A 265 -23.14 -4.78 -23.69
CA TYR A 265 -22.48 -4.45 -22.43
C TYR A 265 -22.97 -5.33 -21.26
N GLU A 266 -24.28 -5.59 -21.14
CA GLU A 266 -24.84 -6.53 -20.15
C GLU A 266 -24.25 -7.94 -20.32
N THR A 267 -24.01 -8.39 -21.56
CA THR A 267 -23.39 -9.69 -21.88
C THR A 267 -21.91 -9.72 -21.49
N SER A 268 -21.15 -8.67 -21.82
CA SER A 268 -19.75 -8.48 -21.40
C SER A 268 -19.62 -8.53 -19.87
N LEU A 269 -20.47 -7.78 -19.16
CA LEU A 269 -20.46 -7.71 -17.70
C LEU A 269 -20.89 -9.03 -17.05
N PHE A 270 -21.88 -9.72 -17.61
CA PHE A 270 -22.29 -11.05 -17.17
C PHE A 270 -21.18 -12.09 -17.35
N GLN A 271 -20.45 -12.06 -18.48
CA GLN A 271 -19.35 -12.98 -18.71
C GLN A 271 -18.21 -12.76 -17.70
N VAL A 272 -17.77 -11.51 -17.50
CA VAL A 272 -16.68 -11.20 -16.54
C VAL A 272 -17.07 -11.63 -15.13
N ILE A 273 -18.30 -11.36 -14.68
CA ILE A 273 -18.75 -11.72 -13.32
C ILE A 273 -18.80 -13.25 -13.09
N ASN A 274 -19.28 -14.03 -14.07
CA ASN A 274 -19.44 -15.49 -13.88
C ASN A 274 -18.13 -16.28 -14.06
N HIS A 275 -17.14 -15.70 -14.74
CA HIS A 275 -15.88 -16.39 -15.07
C HIS A 275 -14.67 -15.88 -14.30
N LEU A 276 -14.80 -14.80 -13.53
CA LEU A 276 -13.77 -14.48 -12.54
C LEU A 276 -13.78 -15.55 -11.43
N PRO A 277 -12.64 -16.22 -11.14
CA PRO A 277 -12.53 -16.96 -9.89
C PRO A 277 -12.66 -15.96 -8.74
N ALA A 278 -13.42 -16.33 -7.71
CA ALA A 278 -13.38 -15.60 -6.44
C ALA A 278 -11.93 -15.62 -5.95
N MET A 279 -11.28 -14.44 -5.96
CA MET A 279 -9.82 -14.29 -5.86
C MET A 279 -9.27 -14.86 -4.55
N GLN A 280 -8.96 -16.16 -4.58
CA GLN A 280 -8.20 -16.88 -3.57
C GLN A 280 -6.80 -17.13 -4.13
N GLU A 281 -5.82 -16.81 -3.31
CA GLU A 281 -4.40 -16.50 -3.61
C GLU A 281 -3.59 -17.66 -4.24
N THR A 282 -4.22 -18.76 -4.67
CA THR A 282 -3.58 -19.98 -5.15
C THR A 282 -4.13 -20.52 -6.49
N CYS A 283 -5.13 -19.88 -7.10
CA CYS A 283 -5.78 -20.43 -8.30
C CYS A 283 -5.21 -19.93 -9.64
N CYS A 284 -4.83 -18.65 -9.75
CA CYS A 284 -4.50 -17.99 -11.03
C CYS A 284 -3.31 -18.62 -11.77
N ALA A 285 -2.29 -19.07 -11.03
CA ALA A 285 -1.10 -19.76 -11.57
C ALA A 285 -1.44 -20.90 -12.54
N ASN A 286 -2.48 -21.68 -12.23
CA ASN A 286 -2.91 -22.83 -13.02
C ASN A 286 -3.54 -22.43 -14.36
N PHE A 287 -4.28 -21.31 -14.37
CA PHE A 287 -4.91 -20.78 -15.58
C PHE A 287 -3.88 -20.10 -16.48
N MET A 288 -3.00 -19.26 -15.93
CA MET A 288 -1.93 -18.59 -16.69
C MET A 288 -1.15 -19.58 -17.55
N HIS A 289 -0.63 -20.66 -16.96
CA HIS A 289 0.16 -21.66 -17.68
C HIS A 289 -0.65 -22.34 -18.81
N SER A 290 -1.90 -22.74 -18.55
CA SER A 290 -2.75 -23.42 -19.54
C SER A 290 -3.26 -22.54 -20.67
N THR A 291 -3.34 -21.23 -20.42
CA THR A 291 -3.83 -20.22 -21.36
C THR A 291 -2.67 -19.69 -22.21
N VAL A 292 -1.50 -19.46 -21.61
CA VAL A 292 -0.26 -19.09 -22.32
C VAL A 292 0.19 -20.16 -23.31
N GLN A 293 0.16 -21.44 -22.92
CA GLN A 293 0.45 -22.62 -23.78
C GLN A 293 -0.26 -22.61 -25.15
N LYS A 294 -1.44 -21.99 -25.26
CA LYS A 294 -2.29 -22.07 -26.46
C LYS A 294 -2.06 -20.95 -27.47
N PHE A 295 -1.34 -19.88 -27.12
CA PHE A 295 -1.21 -18.71 -27.99
C PHE A 295 -0.06 -18.81 -29.03
N GLY A 296 0.80 -19.81 -28.95
CA GLY A 296 1.96 -20.01 -29.84
C GLY A 296 1.65 -20.52 -31.26
N ILE A 297 0.46 -20.23 -31.83
CA ILE A 297 0.00 -20.81 -33.11
C ILE A 297 0.13 -19.83 -34.30
N VAL A 298 0.29 -18.52 -34.06
CA VAL A 298 0.47 -17.52 -35.12
C VAL A 298 1.55 -16.50 -34.72
N GLU A 299 2.80 -16.79 -35.08
CA GLU A 299 3.84 -15.77 -35.25
C GLU A 299 3.73 -15.20 -36.67
N ASP A 300 3.32 -13.94 -36.81
CA ASP A 300 3.35 -13.20 -38.08
C ASP A 300 4.01 -11.83 -37.82
N GLU A 301 5.06 -11.50 -38.57
CA GLU A 301 6.08 -10.54 -38.09
C GLU A 301 5.70 -9.05 -38.22
N ASN A 302 4.56 -8.70 -38.85
CA ASN A 302 4.24 -7.33 -39.28
C ASN A 302 3.08 -6.64 -38.52
N LEU A 303 2.77 -7.05 -37.30
CA LEU A 303 1.70 -6.45 -36.48
C LEU A 303 2.18 -5.22 -35.68
N GLU A 304 1.90 -4.02 -36.19
CA GLU A 304 2.03 -2.76 -35.44
C GLU A 304 0.72 -2.36 -34.76
N MET A 305 0.79 -2.07 -33.45
CA MET A 305 -0.36 -1.71 -32.63
C MET A 305 -0.24 -0.28 -32.14
N ALA A 306 -1.23 0.55 -32.46
CA ALA A 306 -1.23 1.97 -32.11
C ALA A 306 -1.79 2.18 -30.69
N LEU A 307 -0.90 2.55 -29.76
CA LEU A 307 -1.24 3.05 -28.43
C LEU A 307 -1.58 4.54 -28.52
N GLY A 308 -2.84 4.91 -28.27
CA GLY A 308 -3.29 6.31 -28.31
C GLY A 308 -2.63 7.17 -27.22
N GLY A 309 -1.61 7.96 -27.59
CA GLY A 309 -0.90 8.88 -26.71
C GLY A 309 -0.79 10.29 -27.29
N TYR A 310 -1.00 11.31 -26.45
CA TYR A 310 -0.90 12.72 -26.82
C TYR A 310 0.51 13.11 -27.25
N ASN A 311 0.65 13.70 -28.44
CA ASN A 311 1.71 14.67 -28.76
C ASN A 311 1.26 15.62 -29.88
N ASN A 312 1.38 16.93 -29.64
CA ASN A 312 1.13 17.96 -30.66
C ASN A 312 2.40 18.23 -31.48
N ALA A 313 2.36 17.93 -32.77
CA ALA A 313 2.99 18.75 -33.82
C ALA A 313 2.48 18.28 -35.20
N ALA A 314 2.19 19.23 -36.09
CA ALA A 314 1.78 18.93 -37.45
C ALA A 314 2.98 18.58 -38.36
N SER A 315 2.66 18.09 -39.56
CA SER A 315 3.55 17.69 -40.68
C SER A 315 4.17 16.29 -40.60
N ILE A 316 4.08 15.60 -41.74
CA ILE A 316 4.54 14.23 -41.96
C ILE A 316 6.07 14.19 -41.97
N VAL A 317 6.65 13.34 -41.13
CA VAL A 317 8.04 12.88 -41.23
C VAL A 317 8.01 11.36 -41.10
N GLU A 318 8.83 10.66 -41.89
CA GLU A 318 8.94 9.21 -41.90
C GLU A 318 8.98 8.61 -40.49
N MET A 319 8.12 7.63 -40.22
CA MET A 319 8.30 6.72 -39.08
C MET A 319 9.57 5.90 -39.31
N LYS A 320 10.71 6.41 -38.83
CA LYS A 320 11.92 5.61 -38.63
C LYS A 320 11.61 4.51 -37.63
N SER A 321 11.30 3.32 -38.14
CA SER A 321 11.30 2.01 -37.48
C SER A 321 11.48 2.06 -35.95
N GLY A 322 10.41 2.42 -35.24
CA GLY A 322 10.39 2.34 -33.78
C GLY A 322 10.29 0.88 -33.40
N SER A 323 11.26 0.36 -32.63
CA SER A 323 11.21 -1.03 -32.15
C SER A 323 10.14 -1.17 -31.05
N PHE A 324 8.88 -1.22 -31.43
CA PHE A 324 7.74 -1.40 -30.52
C PHE A 324 7.66 -2.87 -30.06
N SER A 325 8.53 -3.24 -29.12
CA SER A 325 8.54 -4.55 -28.46
C SER A 325 7.59 -4.60 -27.26
N CYS A 326 6.37 -4.09 -27.40
CA CYS A 326 5.33 -4.25 -26.40
C CYS A 326 4.86 -5.71 -26.36
N GLN A 327 4.64 -6.26 -25.16
CA GLN A 327 3.99 -7.55 -25.03
C GLN A 327 2.48 -7.42 -25.07
N PHE A 328 1.84 -8.30 -25.84
CA PHE A 328 0.40 -8.39 -25.90
C PHE A 328 -0.06 -9.84 -26.12
N SER A 329 -1.27 -10.13 -25.67
CA SER A 329 -2.04 -11.29 -26.11
C SER A 329 -3.47 -10.84 -26.37
N ILE A 330 -3.99 -11.13 -27.56
CA ILE A 330 -5.30 -10.67 -28.00
C ILE A 330 -6.04 -11.85 -28.63
N ARG A 331 -7.22 -12.15 -28.09
CA ARG A 331 -8.14 -13.17 -28.58
C ARG A 331 -9.32 -12.48 -29.25
N LEU A 332 -9.49 -12.73 -30.54
CA LEU A 332 -10.42 -12.02 -31.42
C LEU A 332 -11.62 -12.90 -31.80
N SER A 333 -11.46 -14.22 -31.70
CA SER A 333 -12.55 -15.19 -31.77
C SER A 333 -12.18 -16.42 -30.93
N GLN A 334 -13.10 -17.39 -30.82
CA GLN A 334 -12.80 -18.71 -30.24
C GLN A 334 -11.68 -19.49 -30.94
N LYS A 335 -11.27 -19.08 -32.15
CA LYS A 335 -10.27 -19.78 -32.98
C LYS A 335 -9.09 -18.89 -33.40
N THR A 336 -9.14 -17.59 -33.10
CA THR A 336 -8.18 -16.60 -33.56
C THR A 336 -7.63 -15.86 -32.37
N ALA A 337 -6.34 -16.00 -32.13
CA ALA A 337 -5.60 -15.21 -31.17
C ALA A 337 -4.20 -14.90 -31.69
N VAL A 338 -3.66 -13.78 -31.22
CA VAL A 338 -2.37 -13.24 -31.60
C VAL A 338 -1.61 -12.91 -30.31
N SER A 339 -0.36 -13.33 -30.19
CA SER A 339 0.48 -12.98 -29.04
C SER A 339 1.92 -12.72 -29.47
N LYS A 340 2.67 -11.98 -28.65
CA LYS A 340 4.09 -11.69 -28.89
C LYS A 340 4.87 -11.82 -27.58
N ASN A 341 5.93 -12.65 -27.60
CA ASN A 341 6.86 -12.89 -26.49
C ASN A 341 6.25 -13.53 -25.20
N MET A 342 5.14 -14.27 -25.31
CA MET A 342 4.60 -15.08 -24.21
C MET A 342 5.14 -16.51 -24.31
N LEU A 343 6.07 -16.90 -23.43
CA LEU A 343 6.80 -18.18 -23.49
C LEU A 343 5.96 -19.39 -23.05
N ASP A 344 6.09 -20.51 -23.77
CA ASP A 344 5.60 -21.84 -23.39
C ASP A 344 6.80 -22.77 -23.14
N ASP A 345 7.09 -23.07 -21.87
CA ASP A 345 8.16 -23.97 -21.43
C ASP A 345 7.57 -25.11 -20.60
N SER A 346 7.14 -26.21 -21.23
CA SER A 346 6.33 -27.23 -20.52
C SER A 346 6.49 -28.72 -20.91
N ILE A 347 7.68 -29.16 -21.36
CA ILE A 347 7.91 -30.58 -21.75
C ILE A 347 9.21 -31.20 -21.16
N VAL A 348 9.50 -30.99 -19.88
CA VAL A 348 10.71 -31.58 -19.22
C VAL A 348 10.39 -32.49 -18.02
N THR A 349 9.27 -32.28 -17.32
CA THR A 349 8.99 -32.92 -16.02
C THR A 349 8.85 -34.45 -16.07
N SER A 350 8.34 -35.02 -17.17
CA SER A 350 8.00 -36.44 -17.25
C SER A 350 9.19 -37.39 -17.38
N SER A 351 10.36 -36.92 -17.80
CA SER A 351 11.58 -37.73 -17.92
C SER A 351 12.29 -37.91 -16.57
N ILE A 352 12.41 -36.83 -15.78
CA ILE A 352 13.29 -36.75 -14.61
C ILE A 352 13.01 -37.84 -13.55
N LEU A 353 11.73 -38.13 -13.28
CA LEU A 353 11.34 -39.07 -12.21
C LEU A 353 11.63 -40.54 -12.52
N GLN A 354 11.71 -40.93 -13.80
CA GLN A 354 11.97 -42.33 -14.20
C GLN A 354 13.45 -42.69 -14.26
N ASP A 355 14.30 -41.67 -14.35
CA ASP A 355 15.76 -41.74 -14.48
C ASP A 355 16.50 -41.46 -13.14
N CYS A 356 15.77 -41.25 -12.04
CA CYS A 356 16.33 -41.10 -10.70
C CYS A 356 17.17 -42.31 -10.28
N ALA A 357 18.45 -42.07 -9.92
CA ALA A 357 19.41 -43.13 -9.66
C ALA A 357 19.06 -44.01 -8.46
N ASN A 358 18.41 -43.48 -7.42
CA ASN A 358 18.03 -44.22 -6.22
C ASN A 358 16.77 -43.65 -5.55
N ILE A 359 16.24 -44.37 -4.56
CA ILE A 359 14.98 -44.04 -3.88
C ILE A 359 15.04 -42.73 -3.07
N ASN A 360 16.22 -42.32 -2.58
CA ASN A 360 16.39 -41.02 -1.93
C ASN A 360 16.16 -39.88 -2.94
N SER A 361 16.75 -39.99 -4.14
CA SER A 361 16.55 -39.04 -5.23
C SER A 361 15.08 -38.98 -5.68
N VAL A 362 14.40 -40.12 -5.81
CA VAL A 362 12.96 -40.17 -6.14
C VAL A 362 12.13 -39.39 -5.11
N TRP A 363 12.31 -39.64 -3.82
CA TRP A 363 11.54 -38.97 -2.77
C TRP A 363 11.86 -37.48 -2.70
N ALA A 364 13.12 -37.08 -2.85
CA ALA A 364 13.51 -35.68 -2.88
C ALA A 364 12.92 -34.94 -4.10
N SER A 365 12.96 -35.54 -5.29
CA SER A 365 12.35 -34.97 -6.50
C SER A 365 10.83 -34.82 -6.35
N LEU A 366 10.13 -35.79 -5.75
CA LEU A 366 8.69 -35.68 -5.49
C LEU A 366 8.36 -34.53 -4.52
N ILE A 367 9.16 -34.32 -3.46
CA ILE A 367 8.97 -33.21 -2.52
C ILE A 367 9.14 -31.86 -3.23
N VAL A 368 10.21 -31.73 -4.00
CA VAL A 368 10.58 -30.50 -4.71
C VAL A 368 9.57 -30.14 -5.81
N GLU A 369 9.17 -31.13 -6.62
CA GLU A 369 8.14 -30.99 -7.66
C GLU A 369 6.79 -30.57 -7.06
N GLU A 370 6.36 -31.20 -5.97
CA GLU A 370 5.07 -30.85 -5.33
C GLU A 370 5.11 -29.46 -4.69
N CYS A 371 6.23 -29.07 -4.06
CA CYS A 371 6.44 -27.69 -3.63
C CYS A 371 6.29 -26.70 -4.81
N SER A 372 6.89 -26.99 -5.96
CA SER A 372 6.78 -26.13 -7.15
C SER A 372 5.33 -26.02 -7.65
N ARG A 373 4.58 -27.13 -7.70
CA ARG A 373 3.16 -27.15 -8.09
C ARG A 373 2.27 -26.36 -7.14
N LEU A 374 2.61 -26.36 -5.85
CA LEU A 374 1.95 -25.58 -4.81
C LEU A 374 2.38 -24.10 -4.80
N GLY A 375 3.24 -23.68 -5.74
CA GLY A 375 3.67 -22.29 -5.94
C GLY A 375 4.94 -21.89 -5.17
N LEU A 376 5.61 -22.82 -4.50
CA LEU A 376 6.84 -22.55 -3.76
C LEU A 376 8.04 -22.64 -4.71
N THR A 377 8.56 -21.49 -5.11
CA THR A 377 9.64 -21.36 -6.11
C THR A 377 10.97 -20.91 -5.54
N TYR A 378 11.04 -20.59 -4.23
CA TYR A 378 12.24 -20.02 -3.60
C TYR A 378 12.76 -20.89 -2.45
N PHE A 379 13.97 -21.44 -2.64
CA PHE A 379 14.57 -22.44 -1.77
C PHE A 379 15.87 -21.88 -1.15
N CYS A 380 15.90 -21.87 0.18
CA CYS A 380 17.01 -21.40 1.01
C CYS A 380 17.76 -22.62 1.54
N ILE A 381 18.97 -22.88 1.04
CA ILE A 381 19.68 -24.16 1.25
C ILE A 381 20.96 -23.96 2.04
N ALA A 382 21.07 -24.59 3.21
CA ALA A 382 22.31 -24.68 3.96
C ALA A 382 23.16 -25.88 3.49
N PRO A 383 24.49 -25.75 3.42
CA PRO A 383 25.37 -26.81 2.96
C PRO A 383 25.40 -27.98 3.94
N GLY A 384 25.35 -29.22 3.42
CA GLY A 384 25.59 -30.41 4.23
C GLY A 384 25.31 -31.72 3.50
N SER A 385 25.91 -32.80 3.99
CA SER A 385 25.85 -34.11 3.32
C SER A 385 24.48 -34.79 3.46
N ARG A 386 23.84 -34.76 4.63
CA ARG A 386 22.55 -35.48 4.81
C ARG A 386 21.42 -34.88 3.97
N SER A 387 21.51 -33.59 3.67
CA SER A 387 20.56 -32.84 2.82
C SER A 387 20.84 -32.94 1.31
N SER A 388 21.89 -33.65 0.87
CA SER A 388 22.24 -33.75 -0.56
C SER A 388 21.08 -34.16 -1.48
N PRO A 389 20.21 -35.14 -1.15
CA PRO A 389 19.08 -35.48 -2.02
C PRO A 389 18.15 -34.30 -2.29
N LEU A 390 17.75 -33.56 -1.24
CA LEU A 390 16.89 -32.38 -1.34
C LEU A 390 17.58 -31.22 -2.05
N ALA A 391 18.84 -30.97 -1.71
CA ALA A 391 19.62 -29.87 -2.27
C ALA A 391 19.86 -30.05 -3.78
N VAL A 392 20.24 -31.26 -4.21
CA VAL A 392 20.40 -31.59 -5.63
C VAL A 392 19.07 -31.43 -6.36
N ALA A 393 18.00 -32.09 -5.88
CA ALA A 393 16.69 -32.03 -6.53
C ALA A 393 16.19 -30.58 -6.72
N ALA A 394 16.29 -29.74 -5.69
CA ALA A 394 15.92 -28.31 -5.76
C ALA A 394 16.80 -27.54 -6.76
N SER A 395 18.12 -27.74 -6.74
CA SER A 395 19.07 -27.05 -7.63
C SER A 395 18.94 -27.44 -9.11
N THR A 396 18.43 -28.63 -9.41
CA THR A 396 18.21 -29.12 -10.79
C THR A 396 16.83 -28.80 -11.36
N HIS A 397 15.91 -28.26 -10.56
CA HIS A 397 14.53 -28.04 -10.97
C HIS A 397 14.35 -26.69 -11.70
N PRO A 398 13.79 -26.66 -12.92
CA PRO A 398 13.86 -25.48 -13.81
C PRO A 398 13.13 -24.24 -13.29
N HIS A 399 12.08 -24.40 -12.47
CA HIS A 399 11.28 -23.29 -11.94
C HIS A 399 11.64 -22.88 -10.51
N ILE A 400 12.72 -23.43 -9.92
CA ILE A 400 13.12 -23.14 -8.54
C ILE A 400 14.39 -22.29 -8.50
N THR A 401 14.30 -21.16 -7.80
CA THR A 401 15.47 -20.35 -7.43
C THR A 401 16.03 -20.85 -6.11
N CYS A 402 17.29 -21.28 -6.12
CA CYS A 402 18.03 -21.64 -4.91
C CYS A 402 18.95 -20.50 -4.46
N ILE A 403 18.95 -20.20 -3.16
CA ILE A 403 20.00 -19.38 -2.51
C ILE A 403 20.71 -20.24 -1.46
N ALA A 404 22.04 -20.11 -1.39
CA ALA A 404 22.86 -20.81 -0.40
C ALA A 404 23.46 -19.84 0.61
N CYS A 405 23.54 -20.25 1.87
CA CYS A 405 24.27 -19.55 2.92
C CYS A 405 24.89 -20.56 3.89
N TYR A 406 26.06 -20.24 4.43
CA TYR A 406 26.78 -21.07 5.40
C TYR A 406 26.32 -20.88 6.86
N ASP A 407 25.46 -19.89 7.14
CA ASP A 407 24.83 -19.65 8.45
C ASP A 407 23.33 -19.95 8.34
N GLU A 408 22.86 -21.03 8.97
CA GLU A 408 21.45 -21.44 8.88
C GLU A 408 20.49 -20.45 9.55
N ARG A 409 20.95 -19.71 10.57
CA ARG A 409 20.13 -18.71 11.27
C ARG A 409 19.88 -17.52 10.35
N SER A 410 20.94 -16.96 9.76
CA SER A 410 20.80 -15.88 8.76
C SER A 410 20.00 -16.34 7.54
N LEU A 411 20.21 -17.58 7.06
CA LEU A 411 19.42 -18.18 5.98
C LEU A 411 17.92 -18.28 6.29
N ALA A 412 17.55 -18.68 7.51
CA ALA A 412 16.15 -18.79 7.92
C ALA A 412 15.48 -17.41 8.03
N PHE A 413 16.20 -16.40 8.52
CA PHE A 413 15.70 -15.02 8.54
C PHE A 413 15.59 -14.40 7.14
N HIS A 414 16.46 -14.76 6.19
CA HIS A 414 16.30 -14.44 4.77
C HIS A 414 15.04 -15.07 4.17
N ALA A 415 14.77 -16.34 4.49
CA ALA A 415 13.56 -17.05 4.03
C ALA A 415 12.26 -16.37 4.53
N ILE A 416 12.23 -15.91 5.79
CA ILE A 416 11.14 -15.10 6.34
C ILE A 416 11.03 -13.75 5.63
N GLY A 417 12.16 -13.11 5.35
CA GLY A 417 12.21 -11.87 4.57
C GLY A 417 11.54 -12.05 3.21
N TYR A 418 11.91 -13.09 2.47
CA TYR A 418 11.30 -13.44 1.20
C TYR A 418 9.78 -13.59 1.35
N ALA A 419 9.32 -14.40 2.31
CA ALA A 419 7.91 -14.66 2.53
C ALA A 419 7.09 -13.40 2.87
N ARG A 420 7.67 -12.43 3.60
CA ARG A 420 7.06 -11.10 3.82
C ARG A 420 6.95 -10.30 2.52
N GLY A 421 7.98 -10.36 1.66
CA GLY A 421 8.02 -9.59 0.42
C GLY A 421 7.14 -10.15 -0.69
N SER A 422 7.13 -11.47 -0.86
CA SER A 422 6.41 -12.19 -1.93
C SER A 422 4.99 -12.63 -1.54
N GLN A 423 4.69 -12.68 -0.23
CA GLN A 423 3.49 -13.32 0.32
C GLN A 423 3.39 -14.85 0.04
N ILE A 424 4.48 -15.48 -0.43
CA ILE A 424 4.61 -16.90 -0.73
C ILE A 424 5.66 -17.51 0.21
N PRO A 425 5.40 -18.65 0.88
CA PRO A 425 6.39 -19.29 1.75
C PRO A 425 7.68 -19.64 0.99
N ALA A 426 8.83 -19.30 1.59
CA ALA A 426 10.10 -19.90 1.21
C ALA A 426 10.23 -21.31 1.81
N VAL A 427 10.99 -22.17 1.12
CA VAL A 427 11.42 -23.48 1.64
C VAL A 427 12.83 -23.34 2.21
N VAL A 428 13.07 -23.85 3.42
CA VAL A 428 14.40 -23.89 4.05
C VAL A 428 14.87 -25.34 4.12
N ILE A 429 15.96 -25.66 3.43
CA ILE A 429 16.63 -26.97 3.49
C ILE A 429 17.86 -26.85 4.40
N THR A 430 17.96 -27.74 5.39
CA THR A 430 19.15 -27.90 6.24
C THR A 430 19.58 -29.34 6.34
N THR A 431 20.86 -29.56 6.65
CA THR A 431 21.36 -30.86 7.11
C THR A 431 20.97 -31.11 8.57
N SER A 432 21.17 -32.33 9.06
CA SER A 432 20.83 -32.71 10.45
C SER A 432 21.76 -32.08 11.49
N GLY A 433 21.35 -32.16 12.76
CA GLY A 433 22.12 -31.68 13.90
C GLY A 433 21.80 -30.23 14.23
N THR A 434 22.77 -29.51 14.78
CA THR A 434 22.60 -28.11 15.25
C THR A 434 22.22 -27.13 14.14
N ALA A 435 22.42 -27.48 12.87
CA ALA A 435 21.90 -26.75 11.71
C ALA A 435 20.37 -26.55 11.80
N VAL A 436 19.63 -27.54 12.31
CA VAL A 436 18.18 -27.45 12.58
C VAL A 436 17.90 -26.50 13.75
N SER A 437 18.71 -26.56 14.81
CA SER A 437 18.56 -25.70 15.98
C SER A 437 18.86 -24.22 15.68
N ASN A 438 19.74 -23.92 14.72
CA ASN A 438 19.99 -22.55 14.25
C ASN A 438 18.76 -21.89 13.58
N LEU A 439 17.80 -22.69 13.08
CA LEU A 439 16.54 -22.18 12.51
C LEU A 439 15.60 -21.62 13.59
N PHE A 440 15.78 -22.01 14.86
CA PHE A 440 14.79 -21.79 15.93
C PHE A 440 14.37 -20.32 16.12
N PRO A 441 15.27 -19.31 16.14
CA PRO A 441 14.87 -17.92 16.35
C PRO A 441 13.96 -17.38 15.24
N ALA A 442 14.30 -17.73 13.99
CA ALA A 442 13.48 -17.44 12.82
C ALA A 442 12.11 -18.14 12.92
N VAL A 443 12.06 -19.42 13.31
CA VAL A 443 10.79 -20.15 13.52
C VAL A 443 9.92 -19.50 14.60
N VAL A 444 10.51 -18.99 15.68
CA VAL A 444 9.78 -18.23 16.71
C VAL A 444 9.22 -16.92 16.13
N GLU A 445 10.03 -16.13 15.43
CA GLU A 445 9.59 -14.88 14.79
C GLU A 445 8.45 -15.14 13.79
N ALA A 446 8.60 -16.11 12.88
CA ALA A 446 7.58 -16.50 11.93
C ALA A 446 6.28 -16.98 12.61
N SER A 447 6.40 -17.70 13.74
CA SER A 447 5.22 -18.13 14.50
C SER A 447 4.49 -16.97 15.17
N GLN A 448 5.22 -15.99 15.73
CA GLN A 448 4.65 -14.85 16.45
C GLN A 448 4.17 -13.71 15.53
N ASP A 449 4.60 -13.71 14.26
CA ASP A 449 4.20 -12.74 13.24
C ASP A 449 3.46 -13.37 12.05
N PHE A 450 3.02 -14.62 12.20
CA PHE A 450 2.19 -15.36 11.24
C PHE A 450 2.78 -15.45 9.83
N VAL A 451 4.11 -15.47 9.69
CA VAL A 451 4.79 -15.59 8.40
C VAL A 451 4.84 -17.06 7.96
N PRO A 452 4.36 -17.41 6.74
CA PRO A 452 4.39 -18.78 6.24
C PRO A 452 5.82 -19.20 5.88
N LEU A 453 6.25 -20.39 6.33
CA LEU A 453 7.61 -20.90 6.11
C LEU A 453 7.60 -22.44 6.10
N VAL A 454 8.30 -23.08 5.16
CA VAL A 454 8.39 -24.56 5.10
C VAL A 454 9.81 -25.01 5.42
N LEU A 455 9.98 -25.79 6.49
CA LEU A 455 11.28 -26.33 6.90
C LEU A 455 11.40 -27.80 6.46
N LEU A 456 12.37 -28.09 5.60
CA LEU A 456 12.74 -29.44 5.17
C LEU A 456 14.09 -29.79 5.79
N THR A 457 14.06 -30.40 6.98
CA THR A 457 15.28 -30.71 7.73
C THR A 457 15.71 -32.14 7.43
N ALA A 458 16.86 -32.33 6.78
CA ALA A 458 17.37 -33.67 6.55
C ALA A 458 17.80 -34.33 7.85
N ASP A 459 17.52 -35.61 8.03
CA ASP A 459 17.84 -36.34 9.26
C ASP A 459 18.58 -37.66 8.99
N ARG A 460 19.18 -38.20 10.05
CA ARG A 460 19.63 -39.58 10.05
C ARG A 460 18.40 -40.52 10.07
N PRO A 461 18.54 -41.78 9.62
CA PRO A 461 17.48 -42.77 9.75
C PRO A 461 17.37 -43.29 11.19
N SER A 462 16.20 -43.81 11.55
CA SER A 462 15.83 -44.26 12.90
C SER A 462 16.86 -45.14 13.60
N GLU A 463 17.51 -46.04 12.86
CA GLU A 463 18.53 -46.97 13.33
C GLU A 463 19.83 -46.31 13.82
N LEU A 464 20.04 -45.02 13.55
CA LEU A 464 21.17 -44.22 14.04
C LEU A 464 20.79 -43.24 15.17
N HIS A 465 19.52 -43.16 15.54
CA HIS A 465 19.05 -42.26 16.60
C HIS A 465 19.39 -42.82 17.98
N ALA A 466 19.78 -41.94 18.91
CA ALA A 466 20.28 -42.29 20.26
C ALA A 466 21.46 -43.29 20.30
N ALA A 467 22.09 -43.59 19.16
CA ALA A 467 23.19 -44.55 19.04
C ALA A 467 24.60 -43.93 19.13
N GLY A 468 24.71 -42.64 19.45
CA GLY A 468 25.97 -41.88 19.39
C GLY A 468 26.48 -41.61 17.97
N ALA A 469 25.64 -41.76 16.95
CA ALA A 469 25.99 -41.49 15.56
C ALA A 469 26.34 -40.01 15.34
N ASN A 470 27.38 -39.75 14.55
CA ASN A 470 27.88 -38.39 14.35
C ASN A 470 26.80 -37.46 13.77
N GLN A 471 26.60 -36.31 14.44
CA GLN A 471 25.67 -35.24 14.04
C GLN A 471 24.22 -35.75 13.87
N ALA A 472 23.82 -36.77 14.64
CA ALA A 472 22.43 -37.14 14.88
C ALA A 472 21.96 -36.53 16.21
N ILE A 473 20.78 -35.90 16.20
CA ILE A 473 20.11 -35.34 17.40
C ILE A 473 18.63 -35.75 17.37
N ASP A 474 17.87 -35.44 18.42
CA ASP A 474 16.42 -35.55 18.33
C ASP A 474 15.83 -34.36 17.55
N GLN A 475 15.44 -34.61 16.29
CA GLN A 475 14.74 -33.66 15.43
C GLN A 475 13.23 -33.85 15.44
N VAL A 476 12.70 -34.86 16.15
CA VAL A 476 11.26 -35.15 16.17
C VAL A 476 10.56 -34.07 16.99
N ASN A 477 9.67 -33.31 16.34
CA ASN A 477 8.96 -32.18 16.95
C ASN A 477 9.91 -31.11 17.55
N HIS A 478 11.09 -30.92 16.95
CA HIS A 478 12.17 -30.07 17.49
C HIS A 478 11.74 -28.64 17.85
N PHE A 479 10.82 -28.05 17.06
CA PHE A 479 10.31 -26.69 17.25
C PHE A 479 9.04 -26.60 18.12
N GLY A 480 8.52 -27.73 18.62
CA GLY A 480 7.33 -27.78 19.47
C GLY A 480 6.13 -27.01 18.90
N SER A 481 5.45 -26.22 19.74
CA SER A 481 4.24 -25.49 19.38
C SER A 481 4.45 -24.22 18.54
N TYR A 482 5.68 -23.91 18.12
CA TYR A 482 5.92 -22.79 17.20
C TYR A 482 5.52 -23.13 15.75
N VAL A 483 5.56 -24.41 15.36
CA VAL A 483 5.11 -24.84 14.04
C VAL A 483 3.60 -25.14 13.99
N ARG A 484 2.94 -24.82 12.87
CA ARG A 484 1.52 -25.12 12.60
C ARG A 484 1.28 -26.58 12.28
N PHE A 485 2.29 -27.25 11.72
CA PHE A 485 2.28 -28.64 11.33
C PHE A 485 3.68 -29.23 11.47
N PHE A 486 3.75 -30.44 12.00
CA PHE A 486 4.96 -31.25 12.05
C PHE A 486 4.68 -32.62 11.43
N PHE A 487 5.58 -33.11 10.58
CA PHE A 487 5.57 -34.49 10.12
C PHE A 487 6.98 -35.07 10.08
N ASN A 488 7.15 -36.28 10.63
CA ASN A 488 8.38 -37.04 10.51
C ASN A 488 8.23 -38.06 9.38
N LEU A 489 8.84 -37.80 8.22
CA LEU A 489 8.85 -38.78 7.14
C LEU A 489 9.57 -40.06 7.61
N PRO A 490 9.13 -41.25 7.17
CA PRO A 490 9.99 -42.44 7.22
C PRO A 490 11.15 -42.26 6.24
N ALA A 491 12.29 -42.90 6.52
CA ALA A 491 13.39 -42.92 5.56
C ALA A 491 12.98 -43.61 4.24
N PRO A 492 13.32 -43.05 3.06
CA PRO A 492 12.83 -43.49 1.76
C PRO A 492 12.89 -45.00 1.51
N THR A 493 11.80 -45.51 0.93
CA THR A 493 11.63 -46.91 0.51
C THR A 493 10.59 -46.98 -0.60
N ASP A 494 10.76 -47.95 -1.49
CA ASP A 494 9.83 -48.30 -2.56
C ASP A 494 8.63 -49.15 -2.09
N HIS A 495 8.63 -49.61 -0.84
CA HIS A 495 7.48 -50.27 -0.22
C HIS A 495 6.38 -49.28 0.22
N ILE A 496 6.71 -48.00 0.40
CA ILE A 496 5.76 -46.95 0.77
C ILE A 496 5.32 -46.21 -0.50
N PRO A 497 4.00 -46.09 -0.77
CA PRO A 497 3.51 -45.40 -1.96
C PRO A 497 3.89 -43.92 -1.98
N ALA A 498 4.44 -43.46 -3.10
CA ALA A 498 4.92 -42.08 -3.30
C ALA A 498 3.86 -40.99 -3.03
N ARG A 499 2.57 -41.30 -3.26
CA ARG A 499 1.45 -40.42 -2.90
C ARG A 499 1.45 -39.96 -1.43
N MET A 500 2.02 -40.73 -0.50
CA MET A 500 2.15 -40.32 0.90
C MET A 500 2.99 -39.05 1.01
N VAL A 501 4.14 -39.03 0.32
CA VAL A 501 5.06 -37.89 0.26
C VAL A 501 4.35 -36.65 -0.30
N LEU A 502 3.66 -36.79 -1.44
CA LEU A 502 2.89 -35.71 -2.07
C LEU A 502 1.84 -35.13 -1.10
N THR A 503 0.97 -35.99 -0.53
CA THR A 503 -0.08 -35.56 0.41
C THR A 503 0.46 -34.95 1.71
N THR A 504 1.68 -35.30 2.12
CA THR A 504 2.35 -34.68 3.27
C THR A 504 2.85 -33.27 2.94
N VAL A 505 3.39 -33.04 1.73
CA VAL A 505 3.80 -31.71 1.27
C VAL A 505 2.58 -30.81 1.06
N ASP A 506 1.53 -31.33 0.41
CA ASP A 506 0.20 -30.70 0.30
C ASP A 506 -0.29 -30.21 1.67
N SER A 507 -0.29 -31.09 2.67
CA SER A 507 -0.73 -30.80 4.04
C SER A 507 0.15 -29.73 4.70
N ALA A 508 1.48 -29.84 4.56
CA ALA A 508 2.42 -28.90 5.15
C ALA A 508 2.21 -27.48 4.59
N VAL A 509 2.12 -27.32 3.26
CA VAL A 509 1.88 -26.02 2.63
C VAL A 509 0.50 -25.47 3.00
N HIS A 510 -0.53 -26.32 3.08
CA HIS A 510 -1.85 -25.89 3.55
C HIS A 510 -1.79 -25.32 4.97
N TRP A 511 -1.14 -26.02 5.92
CA TRP A 511 -1.00 -25.54 7.30
C TRP A 511 -0.09 -24.32 7.46
N ALA A 512 0.89 -24.14 6.57
CA ALA A 512 1.73 -22.93 6.58
C ALA A 512 0.93 -21.68 6.18
N THR A 513 -0.01 -21.83 5.23
CA THR A 513 -0.73 -20.73 4.56
C THR A 513 -2.17 -20.51 5.02
N CYS A 514 -2.81 -21.49 5.69
CA CYS A 514 -4.12 -21.31 6.30
C CYS A 514 -4.05 -20.42 7.55
N SER A 515 -5.15 -19.80 7.97
CA SER A 515 -5.16 -18.98 9.20
C SER A 515 -5.35 -19.86 10.44
N PRO A 516 -4.51 -19.77 11.50
CA PRO A 516 -3.35 -18.87 11.64
C PRO A 516 -2.11 -19.35 10.88
N CYS A 517 -1.62 -18.54 9.94
CA CYS A 517 -0.43 -18.89 9.14
C CYS A 517 0.85 -18.88 9.99
N GLY A 518 1.91 -19.53 9.49
CA GLY A 518 3.14 -19.71 10.26
C GLY A 518 4.08 -20.78 9.70
N PRO A 519 5.16 -21.13 10.43
CA PRO A 519 6.13 -22.12 9.99
C PRO A 519 5.58 -23.55 10.11
N VAL A 520 6.04 -24.45 9.26
CA VAL A 520 5.79 -25.90 9.31
C VAL A 520 7.09 -26.68 9.17
N HIS A 521 7.14 -27.88 9.73
CA HIS A 521 8.36 -28.70 9.78
C HIS A 521 8.12 -30.11 9.25
N VAL A 522 8.79 -30.44 8.15
CA VAL A 522 8.88 -31.82 7.64
C VAL A 522 10.30 -32.31 7.88
N ASN A 523 10.44 -33.25 8.82
CA ASN A 523 11.71 -33.93 9.07
C ASN A 523 11.90 -35.04 8.02
N CYS A 524 13.07 -35.09 7.39
CA CYS A 524 13.35 -35.88 6.19
C CYS A 524 14.56 -36.84 6.43
N PRO A 525 14.35 -38.01 7.07
CA PRO A 525 15.41 -39.00 7.25
C PRO A 525 15.94 -39.57 5.92
N PHE A 526 17.26 -39.62 5.72
CA PHE A 526 17.87 -40.24 4.54
C PHE A 526 18.92 -41.30 4.91
N ARG A 527 18.77 -42.52 4.38
CA ARG A 527 19.79 -43.58 4.46
C ARG A 527 20.90 -43.33 3.46
N GLU A 528 22.10 -43.83 3.74
CA GLU A 528 23.17 -43.88 2.74
C GLU A 528 22.90 -45.00 1.71
N PRO A 529 23.33 -44.83 0.45
CA PRO A 529 24.09 -43.70 -0.09
C PRO A 529 23.24 -42.45 -0.34
N LEU A 530 23.84 -41.27 -0.08
CA LEU A 530 23.20 -39.95 -0.22
C LEU A 530 23.50 -39.28 -1.57
N GLU A 531 24.55 -39.75 -2.22
CA GLU A 531 24.98 -39.34 -3.56
C GLU A 531 24.11 -39.98 -4.65
N ASN A 532 24.23 -39.49 -5.89
CA ASN A 532 23.44 -39.96 -7.03
C ASN A 532 23.96 -41.31 -7.59
N SER A 533 24.35 -42.24 -6.71
CA SER A 533 24.79 -43.59 -7.06
C SER A 533 23.60 -44.45 -7.49
N PRO A 534 23.63 -45.10 -8.66
CA PRO A 534 22.57 -45.99 -9.11
C PRO A 534 22.32 -47.17 -8.17
N GLN A 535 21.08 -47.34 -7.75
CA GLN A 535 20.56 -48.49 -7.00
C GLN A 535 19.23 -48.95 -7.58
N ILE A 536 18.96 -50.25 -7.51
CA ILE A 536 17.70 -50.82 -7.99
C ILE A 536 16.58 -50.47 -6.99
N TRP A 537 15.50 -49.86 -7.48
CA TRP A 537 14.28 -49.57 -6.72
C TRP A 537 13.04 -49.95 -7.54
N MET A 538 11.96 -50.35 -6.86
CA MET A 538 10.72 -50.80 -7.50
C MET A 538 9.87 -49.62 -7.96
N ARG A 539 9.68 -49.49 -9.29
CA ARG A 539 8.83 -48.48 -9.92
C ARG A 539 7.36 -48.52 -9.46
N SER A 540 6.89 -49.62 -8.87
CA SER A 540 5.54 -49.76 -8.33
C SER A 540 5.22 -48.77 -7.19
N CYS A 541 6.23 -48.15 -6.56
CA CYS A 541 5.99 -47.06 -5.61
C CYS A 541 5.34 -45.82 -6.26
N LEU A 542 5.50 -45.64 -7.58
CA LEU A 542 4.89 -44.60 -8.41
C LEU A 542 3.54 -45.02 -9.04
N ASP A 543 3.07 -46.24 -8.81
CA ASP A 543 1.85 -46.75 -9.43
C ASP A 543 0.65 -45.82 -9.16
N LYS A 544 -0.10 -45.56 -10.23
CA LYS A 544 -1.28 -44.66 -10.26
C LYS A 544 -0.99 -43.17 -10.13
N LEU A 545 0.28 -42.73 -10.21
CA LEU A 545 0.63 -41.30 -10.33
C LEU A 545 0.54 -40.74 -11.75
N ASN A 546 0.23 -41.55 -12.77
CA ASN A 546 0.22 -41.13 -14.19
C ASN A 546 -0.49 -39.79 -14.45
N PHE A 547 -1.69 -39.58 -13.87
CA PHE A 547 -2.45 -38.33 -14.02
C PHE A 547 -1.71 -37.10 -13.45
N TRP A 548 -1.01 -37.28 -12.33
CA TRP A 548 -0.21 -36.23 -11.71
C TRP A 548 1.07 -35.97 -12.52
N ILE A 549 1.76 -37.01 -12.99
CA ILE A 549 2.95 -36.90 -13.85
C ILE A 549 2.60 -36.16 -15.17
N SER A 550 1.42 -36.40 -15.73
CA SER A 550 0.93 -35.73 -16.95
C SER A 550 0.25 -34.38 -16.71
N SER A 551 0.43 -33.77 -15.53
CA SER A 551 -0.25 -32.54 -15.12
C SER A 551 0.72 -31.58 -14.43
N SER A 552 0.40 -30.28 -14.44
CA SER A 552 1.05 -29.24 -13.64
C SER A 552 0.36 -29.00 -12.28
N GLN A 553 -0.73 -29.73 -11.99
CA GLN A 553 -1.57 -29.48 -10.83
C GLN A 553 -1.01 -30.17 -9.56
N PRO A 554 -1.20 -29.57 -8.37
CA PRO A 554 -0.97 -30.25 -7.10
C PRO A 554 -1.76 -31.55 -6.98
N PHE A 555 -1.22 -32.49 -6.20
CA PHE A 555 -1.85 -33.78 -5.94
C PHE A 555 -3.12 -33.63 -5.09
N THR A 556 -3.12 -32.77 -4.07
CA THR A 556 -4.29 -32.49 -3.23
C THR A 556 -4.72 -31.03 -3.30
N LYS A 557 -5.94 -30.78 -3.78
CA LYS A 557 -6.52 -29.43 -3.83
C LYS A 557 -7.37 -29.13 -2.59
N TYR A 558 -6.92 -28.19 -1.77
CA TYR A 558 -7.68 -27.67 -0.62
C TYR A 558 -8.68 -26.60 -1.06
N ILE A 559 -9.94 -26.99 -1.23
CA ILE A 559 -11.03 -26.10 -1.65
C ILE A 559 -11.68 -25.43 -0.43
N LYS A 560 -11.56 -24.11 -0.29
CA LYS A 560 -12.29 -23.33 0.72
C LYS A 560 -13.70 -23.06 0.22
N VAL A 561 -14.67 -23.84 0.70
CA VAL A 561 -16.11 -23.54 0.49
C VAL A 561 -16.45 -22.24 1.23
N GLN A 562 -16.65 -21.15 0.49
CA GLN A 562 -17.28 -19.97 1.08
C GLN A 562 -18.75 -20.29 1.37
N PRO A 563 -19.30 -19.85 2.52
CA PRO A 563 -20.74 -19.90 2.73
C PRO A 563 -21.41 -19.06 1.64
N SER A 564 -22.27 -19.68 0.84
CA SER A 564 -23.10 -18.95 -0.12
C SER A 564 -24.01 -17.96 0.62
N ASN A 565 -24.51 -16.94 -0.06
CA ASN A 565 -25.35 -15.87 0.51
C ASN A 565 -26.72 -16.35 1.06
N ALA A 566 -26.94 -17.65 1.25
CA ALA A 566 -28.11 -18.24 1.87
C ALA A 566 -27.90 -18.40 3.39
N TYR A 567 -28.57 -17.54 4.18
CA TYR A 567 -28.60 -17.56 5.65
C TYR A 567 -27.24 -17.37 6.35
N ASN A 568 -26.82 -16.11 6.47
CA ASN A 568 -25.67 -15.69 7.29
C ASN A 568 -26.07 -15.55 8.79
N PRO A 569 -25.69 -16.48 9.70
CA PRO A 569 -25.88 -16.26 11.15
C PRO A 569 -25.04 -15.07 11.67
N THR A 570 -24.03 -14.65 10.90
CA THR A 570 -23.11 -13.54 11.16
C THR A 570 -23.81 -12.17 11.25
N TYR A 571 -24.97 -11.98 10.61
CA TYR A 571 -25.71 -10.70 10.63
C TYR A 571 -26.08 -10.25 12.05
N GLY A 572 -26.33 -11.17 12.99
CA GLY A 572 -26.68 -10.82 14.37
C GLY A 572 -25.53 -10.19 15.16
N LEU A 573 -24.29 -10.65 14.94
CA LEU A 573 -23.09 -10.15 15.64
C LEU A 573 -22.55 -8.87 14.99
N ILE A 574 -22.63 -8.76 13.67
CA ILE A 574 -22.24 -7.53 12.96
C ILE A 574 -23.19 -6.39 13.33
N ALA A 575 -24.50 -6.64 13.50
CA ALA A 575 -25.47 -5.63 13.95
C ALA A 575 -25.14 -5.03 15.34
N GLU A 576 -24.46 -5.76 16.23
CA GLU A 576 -23.96 -5.22 17.51
C GLU A 576 -22.81 -4.24 17.27
N VAL A 577 -21.83 -4.61 16.44
CA VAL A 577 -20.69 -3.75 16.05
C VAL A 577 -21.18 -2.49 15.31
N GLU A 578 -22.11 -2.64 14.37
CA GLU A 578 -22.77 -1.52 13.67
C GLU A 578 -23.42 -0.56 14.66
N LYS A 579 -24.11 -1.08 15.69
CA LYS A 579 -24.75 -0.28 16.74
C LYS A 579 -23.74 0.45 17.62
N VAL A 580 -22.62 -0.17 17.98
CA VAL A 580 -21.51 0.48 18.69
C VAL A 580 -20.97 1.65 17.88
N ILE A 581 -20.59 1.41 16.62
CA ILE A 581 -20.02 2.42 15.72
C ILE A 581 -21.02 3.57 15.48
N LYS A 582 -22.30 3.26 15.21
CA LYS A 582 -23.36 4.25 14.95
C LYS A 582 -23.67 5.14 16.16
N ASN A 583 -23.51 4.63 17.38
CA ASN A 583 -23.77 5.40 18.60
C ASN A 583 -22.57 6.25 19.02
N SER A 584 -21.33 5.78 18.79
CA SER A 584 -20.08 6.47 19.14
C SER A 584 -20.04 7.93 18.65
N LYS A 585 -19.81 8.89 19.56
CA LYS A 585 -19.60 10.30 19.22
C LYS A 585 -18.12 10.60 19.01
N ARG A 586 -17.25 10.00 19.83
CA ARG A 586 -15.79 10.12 19.80
C ARG A 586 -15.20 8.73 19.56
N GLY A 587 -15.18 8.37 18.27
CA GLY A 587 -14.60 7.11 17.79
C GLY A 587 -13.17 7.31 17.31
N LEU A 588 -12.31 6.33 17.56
CA LEU A 588 -10.92 6.31 17.04
C LEU A 588 -10.72 5.10 16.12
N LEU A 589 -10.16 5.32 14.94
CA LEU A 589 -9.67 4.24 14.06
C LEU A 589 -8.15 4.10 14.27
N VAL A 590 -7.73 2.93 14.75
CA VAL A 590 -6.31 2.57 14.89
C VAL A 590 -5.94 1.59 13.78
N ILE A 591 -4.86 1.90 13.05
CA ILE A 591 -4.33 1.04 11.99
C ILE A 591 -2.97 0.51 12.45
N GLY A 592 -2.92 -0.77 12.80
CA GLY A 592 -1.71 -1.48 13.18
C GLY A 592 -0.86 -1.90 11.98
N ALA A 593 -0.05 -2.95 12.14
CA ALA A 593 0.71 -3.53 11.05
C ALA A 593 -0.22 -4.07 9.95
N LEU A 594 0.09 -3.75 8.69
CA LEU A 594 -0.59 -4.24 7.49
C LEU A 594 0.45 -4.92 6.57
N HIS A 595 0.04 -5.96 5.84
CA HIS A 595 0.99 -6.79 5.08
C HIS A 595 0.69 -6.88 3.58
N LYS A 596 -0.54 -6.58 3.16
CA LYS A 596 -0.93 -6.58 1.74
C LYS A 596 -1.43 -5.20 1.31
N GLU A 597 -1.16 -4.80 0.06
CA GLU A 597 -1.61 -3.51 -0.48
C GLU A 597 -3.16 -3.39 -0.45
N ASP A 598 -3.88 -4.52 -0.60
CA ASP A 598 -5.34 -4.60 -0.44
C ASP A 598 -5.86 -4.33 0.98
N GLU A 599 -5.05 -4.62 2.00
CA GLU A 599 -5.40 -4.33 3.40
C GLU A 599 -5.29 -2.84 3.67
N VAL A 600 -4.27 -2.19 3.09
CA VAL A 600 -4.10 -0.74 3.13
C VAL A 600 -5.23 -0.05 2.37
N TRP A 601 -5.58 -0.55 1.19
CA TRP A 601 -6.73 -0.10 0.41
C TRP A 601 -8.04 -0.19 1.22
N ALA A 602 -8.32 -1.35 1.82
CA ALA A 602 -9.51 -1.56 2.63
C ALA A 602 -9.53 -0.68 3.90
N ALA A 603 -8.38 -0.45 4.54
CA ALA A 603 -8.25 0.44 5.69
C ALA A 603 -8.49 1.91 5.31
N LEU A 604 -8.04 2.36 4.13
CA LEU A 604 -8.32 3.71 3.61
C LEU A 604 -9.81 3.90 3.28
N VAL A 605 -10.43 2.93 2.59
CA VAL A 605 -11.87 2.99 2.29
C VAL A 605 -12.71 2.97 3.58
N LEU A 606 -12.31 2.20 4.59
CA LEU A 606 -12.94 2.19 5.91
C LEU A 606 -12.75 3.54 6.64
N ALA A 607 -11.56 4.12 6.62
CA ALA A 607 -11.27 5.42 7.23
C ALA A 607 -12.14 6.54 6.63
N GLN A 608 -12.26 6.58 5.30
CA GLN A 608 -13.14 7.51 4.59
C GLN A 608 -14.61 7.34 5.01
N HIS A 609 -15.11 6.10 5.02
CA HIS A 609 -16.51 5.80 5.37
C HIS A 609 -16.88 6.11 6.83
N LEU A 610 -15.95 5.90 7.76
CA LEU A 610 -16.15 6.25 9.17
C LEU A 610 -16.01 7.76 9.42
N SER A 611 -15.12 8.45 8.69
CA SER A 611 -14.73 9.84 8.94
C SER A 611 -14.25 10.11 10.38
N TRP A 612 -13.69 9.08 11.03
CA TRP A 612 -13.11 9.17 12.38
C TRP A 612 -11.63 9.59 12.32
N PRO A 613 -11.08 10.17 13.40
CA PRO A 613 -9.64 10.31 13.55
C PRO A 613 -8.90 8.97 13.40
N VAL A 614 -7.81 8.99 12.66
CA VAL A 614 -7.01 7.83 12.27
C VAL A 614 -5.62 7.93 12.88
N VAL A 615 -5.25 6.94 13.68
CA VAL A 615 -3.90 6.78 14.24
C VAL A 615 -3.26 5.59 13.55
N ALA A 616 -2.20 5.86 12.78
CA ALA A 616 -1.50 4.87 11.96
C ALA A 616 -0.13 4.55 12.58
N ASP A 617 0.09 3.28 12.92
CA ASP A 617 1.40 2.74 13.30
C ASP A 617 2.36 2.80 12.10
N ILE A 618 3.66 2.91 12.34
CA ILE A 618 4.66 2.88 11.27
C ILE A 618 4.53 1.65 10.33
N LEU A 619 4.18 0.47 10.85
CA LEU A 619 4.00 -0.75 10.06
C LEU A 619 2.66 -0.83 9.29
N SER A 620 1.78 0.16 9.43
CA SER A 620 0.62 0.29 8.55
C SER A 620 0.99 0.71 7.13
N GLY A 621 2.19 1.29 6.94
CA GLY A 621 2.58 1.96 5.69
C GLY A 621 1.90 3.31 5.45
N LEU A 622 0.87 3.66 6.22
CA LEU A 622 0.10 4.91 6.12
C LEU A 622 0.70 6.06 6.94
N ARG A 623 1.65 5.77 7.84
CA ARG A 623 2.41 6.77 8.58
C ARG A 623 3.26 7.66 7.66
N LEU A 624 3.92 7.04 6.68
CA LEU A 624 4.75 7.69 5.65
C LEU A 624 3.99 7.94 4.33
N ARG A 625 2.66 8.06 4.39
CA ARG A 625 1.81 8.25 3.22
C ARG A 625 2.19 9.51 2.41
N LYS A 626 1.91 9.46 1.11
CA LYS A 626 2.01 10.61 0.19
C LYS A 626 0.64 11.01 -0.32
N LEU A 627 0.31 12.29 -0.20
CA LEU A 627 -0.94 12.85 -0.73
C LEU A 627 -0.73 13.36 -2.17
N LEU A 628 -1.66 13.00 -3.06
CA LEU A 628 -1.55 13.13 -4.53
C LEU A 628 -2.26 14.36 -5.13
N THR A 629 -2.93 15.17 -4.32
CA THR A 629 -3.88 16.19 -4.81
C THR A 629 -3.35 17.62 -4.71
N SER A 630 -3.37 18.33 -5.83
CA SER A 630 -3.15 19.79 -5.89
C SER A 630 -4.41 20.63 -5.58
N TYR A 631 -5.54 19.98 -5.28
CA TYR A 631 -6.83 20.60 -4.98
C TYR A 631 -7.39 20.07 -3.66
N ARG A 632 -7.65 20.98 -2.71
CA ARG A 632 -7.97 20.66 -1.31
C ARG A 632 -9.37 20.11 -1.03
N GLU A 633 -10.25 20.06 -2.02
CA GLU A 633 -11.65 19.62 -1.82
C GLU A 633 -11.78 18.14 -1.36
N TYR A 634 -10.68 17.38 -1.37
CA TYR A 634 -10.62 16.02 -0.83
C TYR A 634 -9.88 15.89 0.52
N GLU A 635 -9.26 16.95 1.05
CA GLU A 635 -8.58 16.93 2.37
C GLU A 635 -9.57 16.75 3.53
N GLU A 636 -10.85 17.10 3.33
CA GLU A 636 -11.91 16.94 4.34
C GLU A 636 -12.26 15.47 4.67
N ASN A 637 -11.82 14.51 3.85
CA ASN A 637 -12.23 13.10 3.96
C ASN A 637 -11.35 12.24 4.90
N PHE A 638 -10.18 12.73 5.33
CA PHE A 638 -9.24 11.93 6.14
C PHE A 638 -8.67 12.72 7.33
N VAL A 639 -8.85 12.18 8.53
CA VAL A 639 -8.43 12.82 9.78
C VAL A 639 -7.24 12.08 10.40
N PHE A 640 -6.08 12.08 9.73
CA PHE A 640 -4.87 11.44 10.27
C PHE A 640 -4.24 12.25 11.41
N ILE A 641 -4.00 11.61 12.55
CA ILE A 641 -3.39 12.17 13.76
C ILE A 641 -2.03 11.48 13.97
N ASP A 642 -1.05 11.79 13.12
CA ASP A 642 0.28 11.17 13.17
C ASP A 642 0.95 11.39 14.55
N HIS A 643 0.97 12.62 15.04
CA HIS A 643 1.68 12.98 16.28
C HIS A 643 0.90 12.66 17.56
N PHE A 644 -0.12 11.78 17.49
CA PHE A 644 -0.93 11.41 18.64
C PHE A 644 -0.11 10.88 19.83
N ASP A 645 0.93 10.09 19.57
CA ASP A 645 1.90 9.66 20.58
C ASP A 645 2.44 10.88 21.37
N HIS A 646 2.91 11.91 20.67
CA HIS A 646 3.44 13.13 21.27
C HIS A 646 2.38 14.00 21.94
N VAL A 647 1.15 14.06 21.42
CA VAL A 647 0.02 14.76 22.08
C VAL A 647 -0.24 14.18 23.48
N LEU A 648 -0.13 12.85 23.63
CA LEU A 648 -0.28 12.13 24.90
C LEU A 648 0.89 12.33 25.90
N LEU A 649 1.87 13.20 25.61
CA LEU A 649 2.82 13.68 26.62
C LEU A 649 2.24 14.79 27.51
N CYS A 650 1.12 15.39 27.10
CA CYS A 650 0.40 16.38 27.91
C CYS A 650 -0.67 15.69 28.76
N ASP A 651 -0.59 15.81 30.09
CA ASP A 651 -1.53 15.16 31.01
C ASP A 651 -2.99 15.57 30.77
N THR A 652 -3.26 16.81 30.36
CA THR A 652 -4.62 17.27 30.04
C THR A 652 -5.20 16.61 28.79
N ALA A 653 -4.35 16.13 27.86
CA ALA A 653 -4.79 15.39 26.68
C ALA A 653 -5.45 14.06 27.06
N TRP A 654 -4.99 13.38 28.12
CA TRP A 654 -5.57 12.10 28.57
C TRP A 654 -7.03 12.23 29.00
N GLN A 655 -7.38 13.38 29.61
CA GLN A 655 -8.74 13.68 30.06
C GLN A 655 -9.59 14.31 28.95
N TRP A 656 -8.97 15.00 27.99
CA TRP A 656 -9.67 15.67 26.90
C TRP A 656 -10.02 14.72 25.73
N VAL A 657 -9.16 13.75 25.43
CA VAL A 657 -9.40 12.72 24.42
C VAL A 657 -10.22 11.56 25.02
N GLU A 658 -11.42 11.85 25.52
CA GLU A 658 -12.37 10.78 25.90
C GLU A 658 -12.85 10.01 24.65
N LEU A 659 -12.71 8.68 24.66
CA LEU A 659 -13.15 7.81 23.57
C LEU A 659 -14.36 6.96 23.98
N ASP A 660 -15.37 6.91 23.12
CA ASP A 660 -16.56 6.06 23.33
C ASP A 660 -16.36 4.67 22.68
N ALA A 661 -15.64 4.61 21.55
CA ALA A 661 -15.33 3.38 20.83
C ALA A 661 -13.97 3.45 20.10
N ILE A 662 -13.29 2.31 20.05
CA ILE A 662 -12.04 2.09 19.31
C ILE A 662 -12.31 0.99 18.28
N VAL A 663 -11.96 1.25 17.02
CA VAL A 663 -11.85 0.21 15.98
C VAL A 663 -10.38 0.07 15.64
N GLN A 664 -9.79 -1.10 15.87
CA GLN A 664 -8.45 -1.43 15.41
C GLN A 664 -8.52 -2.41 14.24
N VAL A 665 -7.85 -2.06 13.14
CA VAL A 665 -7.59 -2.94 11.99
C VAL A 665 -6.10 -3.24 11.86
N GLY A 666 -5.76 -4.50 11.62
CA GLY A 666 -4.37 -4.98 11.74
C GLY A 666 -3.95 -5.12 13.20
N SER A 667 -2.94 -5.93 13.49
CA SER A 667 -2.41 -6.11 14.86
C SER A 667 -1.12 -5.36 15.10
N LYS A 668 -0.76 -5.27 16.39
CA LYS A 668 0.49 -4.69 16.92
C LYS A 668 0.56 -3.16 16.79
N ILE A 669 0.93 -2.54 17.90
CA ILE A 669 1.16 -1.10 18.03
C ILE A 669 2.57 -0.93 18.62
N THR A 670 3.37 -0.07 18.01
CA THR A 670 4.76 0.21 18.34
C THR A 670 4.86 1.18 19.51
N SER A 671 4.05 2.24 19.51
CA SER A 671 3.95 3.17 20.64
C SER A 671 3.37 2.50 21.89
N LYS A 672 4.22 2.43 22.93
CA LYS A 672 3.82 2.10 24.30
C LYS A 672 2.89 3.15 24.93
N ARG A 673 2.92 4.41 24.48
CA ARG A 673 2.11 5.51 25.04
C ARG A 673 0.67 5.41 24.54
N ILE A 674 0.49 5.16 23.25
CA ILE A 674 -0.81 4.87 22.64
C ILE A 674 -1.43 3.64 23.30
N SER A 675 -0.72 2.51 23.44
CA SER A 675 -1.26 1.32 24.11
C SER A 675 -1.73 1.59 25.55
N ARG A 676 -0.98 2.37 26.34
CA ARG A 676 -1.39 2.79 27.69
C ARG A 676 -2.60 3.72 27.70
N PHE A 677 -2.73 4.58 26.70
CA PHE A 677 -3.89 5.45 26.55
C PHE A 677 -5.15 4.64 26.19
N LEU A 678 -5.05 3.68 25.27
CA LEU A 678 -6.17 2.77 24.95
C LEU A 678 -6.61 1.94 26.17
N GLU A 679 -5.66 1.54 27.03
CA GLU A 679 -5.94 0.91 28.33
C GLU A 679 -6.62 1.87 29.32
N HIS A 680 -6.20 3.14 29.38
CA HIS A 680 -6.84 4.17 30.20
C HIS A 680 -8.29 4.47 29.77
N CYS A 681 -8.61 4.35 28.48
CA CYS A 681 -9.97 4.49 27.98
C CYS A 681 -10.92 3.36 28.42
N PHE A 682 -10.45 2.30 29.10
CA PHE A 682 -11.33 1.25 29.59
C PHE A 682 -12.15 1.72 30.82
N PRO A 683 -13.49 1.51 30.85
CA PRO A 683 -14.30 0.75 29.90
C PRO A 683 -14.84 1.58 28.72
N CYS A 684 -14.39 1.26 27.51
CA CYS A 684 -14.98 1.70 26.24
C CYS A 684 -15.14 0.50 25.29
N SER A 685 -15.83 0.68 24.16
CA SER A 685 -16.03 -0.42 23.20
C SER A 685 -14.82 -0.57 22.28
N TYR A 686 -13.94 -1.52 22.58
CA TYR A 686 -12.77 -1.84 21.76
C TYR A 686 -13.09 -3.02 20.82
N ILE A 687 -13.12 -2.74 19.51
CA ILE A 687 -13.31 -3.70 18.42
C ILE A 687 -11.97 -3.95 17.74
N MET A 688 -11.46 -5.18 17.75
CA MET A 688 -10.24 -5.59 17.05
C MET A 688 -10.57 -6.51 15.87
N VAL A 689 -10.06 -6.18 14.68
CA VAL A 689 -10.27 -6.93 13.44
C VAL A 689 -8.95 -7.50 12.95
N ASP A 690 -8.87 -8.83 12.88
CA ASP A 690 -7.68 -9.54 12.40
C ASP A 690 -8.06 -10.91 11.77
N ARG A 691 -7.23 -11.46 10.88
CA ARG A 691 -7.48 -12.71 10.16
C ARG A 691 -7.39 -13.95 11.05
N HIS A 692 -6.65 -13.87 12.16
CA HIS A 692 -6.30 -15.01 13.00
C HIS A 692 -7.01 -14.99 14.38
N PRO A 693 -7.18 -16.15 15.06
CA PRO A 693 -7.91 -16.23 16.34
C PRO A 693 -7.04 -15.94 17.59
N CYS A 694 -5.71 -15.87 17.47
CA CYS A 694 -4.79 -15.86 18.62
C CYS A 694 -4.81 -14.53 19.40
N ARG A 695 -4.91 -14.56 20.74
CA ARG A 695 -5.05 -13.37 21.60
C ARG A 695 -3.91 -12.36 21.41
N HIS A 696 -4.21 -11.20 20.81
CA HIS A 696 -3.31 -10.06 20.61
C HIS A 696 -3.80 -8.87 21.44
N ASP A 697 -3.90 -9.08 22.75
CA ASP A 697 -4.47 -8.11 23.68
C ASP A 697 -3.70 -8.20 25.01
N PRO A 698 -2.59 -7.44 25.16
CA PRO A 698 -1.72 -7.52 26.33
C PRO A 698 -2.34 -6.84 27.57
N SER A 699 -3.25 -5.88 27.39
CA SER A 699 -3.94 -5.16 28.48
C SER A 699 -5.28 -5.82 28.86
N HIS A 700 -5.76 -6.79 28.07
CA HIS A 700 -7.00 -7.56 28.29
C HIS A 700 -8.28 -6.69 28.23
N ILE A 701 -8.29 -5.74 27.29
CA ILE A 701 -9.34 -4.70 27.11
C ILE A 701 -10.17 -4.86 25.84
N VAL A 702 -9.84 -5.80 24.94
CA VAL A 702 -10.57 -5.99 23.68
C VAL A 702 -11.95 -6.60 23.96
N THR A 703 -12.99 -5.78 23.82
CA THR A 703 -14.39 -6.18 24.07
C THR A 703 -15.01 -6.99 22.94
N HIS A 704 -14.64 -6.71 21.68
CA HIS A 704 -15.15 -7.39 20.49
C HIS A 704 -13.96 -7.82 19.62
N ARG A 705 -13.89 -9.11 19.28
CA ARG A 705 -12.89 -9.63 18.35
C ARG A 705 -13.55 -10.18 17.10
N ILE A 706 -13.19 -9.62 15.95
CA ILE A 706 -13.73 -9.99 14.65
C ILE A 706 -12.65 -10.75 13.88
N GLN A 707 -12.82 -12.06 13.73
CA GLN A 707 -11.94 -12.89 12.89
C GLN A 707 -12.35 -12.75 11.43
N SER A 708 -11.68 -11.89 10.67
CA SER A 708 -12.06 -11.51 9.31
C SER A 708 -10.88 -10.88 8.55
N THR A 709 -10.93 -10.81 7.21
CA THR A 709 -10.05 -9.86 6.51
C THR A 709 -10.57 -8.43 6.68
N ILE A 710 -9.67 -7.44 6.58
CA ILE A 710 -10.05 -6.02 6.68
C ILE A 710 -11.04 -5.66 5.56
N SER A 711 -10.85 -6.19 4.35
CA SER A 711 -11.77 -6.00 3.21
C SER A 711 -13.16 -6.62 3.45
N GLN A 712 -13.25 -7.79 4.09
CA GLN A 712 -14.53 -8.40 4.46
C GLN A 712 -15.25 -7.56 5.54
N PHE A 713 -14.54 -7.12 6.58
CA PHE A 713 -15.10 -6.28 7.63
C PHE A 713 -15.59 -4.93 7.10
N ALA A 714 -14.76 -4.24 6.32
CA ALA A 714 -15.13 -3.00 5.66
C ALA A 714 -16.35 -3.19 4.74
N GLY A 715 -16.43 -4.31 3.99
CA GLY A 715 -17.55 -4.61 3.10
C GLY A 715 -18.89 -4.87 3.80
N CYS A 716 -18.85 -5.23 5.09
CA CYS A 716 -20.04 -5.23 5.93
C CYS A 716 -20.45 -3.81 6.33
N LEU A 717 -19.49 -2.98 6.78
CA LEU A 717 -19.77 -1.62 7.26
C LEU A 717 -20.15 -0.63 6.13
N LEU A 718 -19.63 -0.78 4.91
CA LEU A 718 -19.99 0.07 3.76
C LEU A 718 -21.49 -0.01 3.41
N LYS A 719 -22.18 -1.09 3.78
CA LYS A 719 -23.63 -1.27 3.55
C LYS A 719 -24.47 -0.45 4.54
N VAL A 720 -23.85 0.11 5.58
CA VAL A 720 -24.50 0.88 6.63
C VAL A 720 -24.14 2.36 6.47
N ILE A 721 -25.18 3.20 6.37
CA ILE A 721 -25.01 4.65 6.36
C ILE A 721 -24.80 5.12 7.80
N PHE A 722 -23.58 5.57 8.11
CA PHE A 722 -23.29 6.32 9.31
C PHE A 722 -23.55 7.82 9.04
N PRO A 723 -24.15 8.57 9.98
CA PRO A 723 -24.26 10.02 9.84
C PRO A 723 -22.85 10.63 9.83
N SER A 724 -22.53 11.47 8.85
CA SER A 724 -21.22 12.11 8.73
C SER A 724 -20.96 13.01 9.94
N ARG A 725 -20.13 12.53 10.87
CA ARG A 725 -19.74 13.26 12.09
C ARG A 725 -18.35 13.85 11.90
N ASN A 726 -18.23 14.84 11.01
CA ASN A 726 -17.05 15.71 10.98
C ASN A 726 -17.11 16.65 12.20
N SER A 727 -16.80 16.07 13.36
CA SER A 727 -16.99 16.68 14.68
C SER A 727 -15.96 17.78 14.94
N GLU A 728 -16.32 18.75 15.78
CA GLU A 728 -15.38 19.77 16.26
C GLU A 728 -14.17 19.11 16.95
N TRP A 729 -14.40 18.02 17.69
CA TRP A 729 -13.36 17.19 18.31
C TRP A 729 -12.34 16.64 17.30
N SER A 730 -12.79 16.13 16.14
CA SER A 730 -11.91 15.68 15.05
C SER A 730 -11.03 16.83 14.54
N ARG A 731 -11.60 18.03 14.33
CA ARG A 731 -10.86 19.22 13.90
C ARG A 731 -9.88 19.71 14.97
N PHE A 732 -10.28 19.73 16.24
CA PHE A 732 -9.41 20.10 17.35
C PHE A 732 -8.22 19.14 17.47
N LEU A 733 -8.42 17.83 17.31
CA LEU A 733 -7.32 16.86 17.23
C LEU A 733 -6.36 17.16 16.07
N GLN A 734 -6.87 17.53 14.88
CA GLN A 734 -6.03 17.95 13.75
C GLN A 734 -5.21 19.21 14.07
N VAL A 735 -5.79 20.20 14.75
CA VAL A 735 -5.09 21.43 15.15
C VAL A 735 -3.96 21.10 16.13
N VAL A 736 -4.24 20.36 17.21
CA VAL A 736 -3.22 19.97 18.21
C VAL A 736 -2.12 19.13 17.56
N ASN A 737 -2.49 18.17 16.70
CA ASN A 737 -1.54 17.40 15.88
C ASN A 737 -0.65 18.31 15.02
N SER A 738 -1.22 19.32 14.37
CA SER A 738 -0.48 20.23 13.49
C SER A 738 0.48 21.15 14.24
N VAL A 739 0.09 21.63 15.43
CA VAL A 739 0.95 22.40 16.33
C VAL A 739 2.14 21.56 16.79
N VAL A 740 1.90 20.33 17.26
CA VAL A 740 2.96 19.39 17.67
C VAL A 740 3.85 19.00 16.49
N ALA A 741 3.28 18.74 15.31
CA ALA A 741 4.04 18.44 14.10
C ALA A 741 4.99 19.59 13.71
N TRP A 742 4.52 20.83 13.82
CA TRP A 742 5.31 22.02 13.53
C TRP A 742 6.47 22.16 14.52
N GLU A 743 6.21 22.06 15.83
CA GLU A 743 7.22 22.16 16.88
C GLU A 743 8.31 21.07 16.72
N LEU A 744 7.91 19.82 16.55
CA LEU A 744 8.85 18.71 16.33
C LEU A 744 9.68 18.92 15.05
N SER A 745 9.04 19.33 13.94
CA SER A 745 9.75 19.61 12.69
C SER A 745 10.73 20.78 12.85
N PHE A 746 10.36 21.82 13.60
CA PHE A 746 11.21 22.97 13.88
C PHE A 746 12.45 22.55 14.68
N GLN A 747 12.28 21.86 15.81
CA GLN A 747 13.39 21.43 16.67
C GLN A 747 14.32 20.41 15.96
N ILE A 748 13.76 19.46 15.19
CA ILE A 748 14.55 18.49 14.40
C ILE A 748 15.33 19.18 13.27
N CYS A 749 14.80 20.26 12.70
CA CYS A 749 15.51 21.04 11.66
C CYS A 749 16.55 21.99 12.24
N SER A 750 16.28 22.65 13.38
CA SER A 750 17.13 23.68 13.99
C SER A 750 18.36 23.12 14.69
N GLU A 751 18.29 21.90 15.23
CA GLU A 751 19.45 21.18 15.77
C GLU A 751 20.57 21.08 14.72
N TYR A 752 21.81 21.38 15.07
CA TYR A 752 22.92 21.31 14.10
C TYR A 752 23.43 19.89 13.90
N SER A 753 23.48 19.11 14.98
CA SER A 753 23.99 17.74 14.99
C SER A 753 23.11 16.75 14.24
N LEU A 754 23.72 15.66 13.75
CA LEU A 754 23.00 14.53 13.19
C LEU A 754 22.48 13.66 14.35
N THR A 755 21.15 13.53 14.46
CA THR A 755 20.48 12.83 15.57
C THR A 755 19.56 11.72 15.05
N GLU A 756 19.27 10.73 15.90
CA GLU A 756 18.36 9.61 15.59
C GLU A 756 16.95 10.09 15.15
N PRO A 757 16.32 11.11 15.79
CA PRO A 757 15.07 11.70 15.30
C PRO A 757 15.19 12.34 13.91
N HIS A 758 16.34 12.91 13.54
CA HIS A 758 16.55 13.45 12.20
C HIS A 758 16.58 12.34 11.13
N VAL A 759 17.20 11.20 11.45
CA VAL A 759 17.20 9.99 10.59
C VAL A 759 15.78 9.47 10.37
N ALA A 760 14.92 9.49 11.39
CA ALA A 760 13.52 9.10 11.25
C ALA A 760 12.68 10.13 10.46
N HIS A 761 12.93 11.42 10.68
CA HIS A 761 12.20 12.50 10.02
C HIS A 761 12.44 12.53 8.50
N ILE A 762 13.70 12.32 8.07
CA ILE A 762 14.10 12.41 6.66
C ILE A 762 13.51 11.30 5.78
N LEU A 763 13.00 10.22 6.37
CA LEU A 763 12.32 9.13 5.64
C LEU A 763 11.14 9.66 4.81
N SER A 764 10.42 10.64 5.37
CA SER A 764 9.30 11.33 4.70
C SER A 764 9.72 11.99 3.38
N GLU A 765 10.95 12.54 3.33
CA GLU A 765 11.51 13.19 2.13
C GLU A 765 12.04 12.17 1.11
N VAL A 766 12.76 11.15 1.57
CA VAL A 766 13.62 10.29 0.72
C VAL A 766 12.86 9.12 0.07
N VAL A 767 11.90 8.56 0.80
CA VAL A 767 11.18 7.35 0.40
C VAL A 767 10.14 7.69 -0.67
N THR A 768 10.00 6.84 -1.68
CA THR A 768 9.05 7.00 -2.80
C THR A 768 8.27 5.69 -3.02
N SER A 769 7.18 5.68 -3.79
CA SER A 769 6.29 4.51 -3.93
C SER A 769 6.93 3.29 -4.64
N ASP A 770 8.06 3.50 -5.31
CA ASP A 770 8.96 2.49 -5.87
C ASP A 770 9.88 1.83 -4.82
N THR A 771 9.96 2.39 -3.62
CA THR A 771 10.86 2.04 -2.53
C THR A 771 10.07 1.39 -1.39
N ALA A 772 10.58 0.29 -0.85
CA ALA A 772 10.06 -0.34 0.36
C ALA A 772 11.02 -0.13 1.54
N LEU A 773 10.49 -0.15 2.77
CA LEU A 773 11.26 0.03 3.99
C LEU A 773 11.33 -1.27 4.79
N PHE A 774 12.52 -1.59 5.29
CA PHE A 774 12.71 -2.54 6.37
C PHE A 774 13.20 -1.77 7.60
N ILE A 775 12.50 -1.86 8.73
CA ILE A 775 12.87 -1.13 9.95
C ILE A 775 13.15 -2.12 11.09
N GLY A 776 14.35 -2.02 11.64
CA GLY A 776 14.83 -2.84 12.75
C GLY A 776 14.17 -2.53 14.08
N ASN A 777 14.28 -3.49 15.01
CA ASN A 777 13.84 -3.32 16.39
C ASN A 777 14.68 -2.29 17.16
N SER A 778 14.43 -2.18 18.48
CA SER A 778 15.04 -1.16 19.35
C SER A 778 14.56 0.27 19.01
N MET A 779 15.42 1.28 19.04
CA MET A 779 15.05 2.69 18.79
C MET A 779 14.59 2.95 17.35
N ALA A 780 15.22 2.34 16.33
CA ALA A 780 14.93 2.62 14.92
C ALA A 780 13.44 2.61 14.55
N ILE A 781 12.68 1.56 14.90
CA ILE A 781 11.24 1.51 14.65
C ILE A 781 10.43 2.48 15.53
N ARG A 782 10.89 2.78 16.74
CA ARG A 782 10.22 3.73 17.64
C ARG A 782 10.39 5.16 17.15
N ASP A 783 11.57 5.53 16.67
CA ASP A 783 11.82 6.86 16.14
C ASP A 783 11.11 7.07 14.82
N ALA A 784 11.05 6.04 13.97
CA ALA A 784 10.20 6.06 12.79
C ALA A 784 8.71 6.25 13.15
N ASP A 785 8.18 5.54 14.16
CA ASP A 785 6.80 5.70 14.65
C ASP A 785 6.56 7.08 15.30
N MET A 786 7.54 7.65 16.00
CA MET A 786 7.43 8.92 16.71
C MET A 786 7.60 10.15 15.78
N TYR A 787 8.59 10.14 14.88
CA TYR A 787 9.09 11.35 14.21
C TYR A 787 8.89 11.39 12.69
N SER A 788 8.50 10.28 12.05
CA SER A 788 8.08 10.30 10.65
C SER A 788 6.64 10.81 10.50
N GLN A 789 6.33 11.39 9.33
CA GLN A 789 5.02 11.97 9.03
C GLN A 789 4.67 11.86 7.53
N GLY A 790 3.38 11.96 7.21
CA GLY A 790 2.94 11.99 5.81
C GLY A 790 3.36 13.29 5.10
N VAL A 791 3.65 13.20 3.80
CA VAL A 791 3.95 14.38 2.96
C VAL A 791 2.70 14.87 2.25
N LEU A 792 2.34 16.13 2.52
CA LEU A 792 1.12 16.77 2.00
C LEU A 792 1.18 17.20 0.53
N ASN A 793 2.38 17.44 -0.03
CA ASN A 793 2.54 17.98 -1.38
C ASN A 793 3.36 17.04 -2.28
N CYS A 794 2.71 16.29 -3.17
CA CYS A 794 3.35 15.65 -4.32
C CYS A 794 2.75 16.21 -5.62
N ILE A 795 3.57 16.94 -6.39
CA ILE A 795 3.17 17.45 -7.72
C ILE A 795 3.25 16.31 -8.75
N GLY A 796 2.24 15.44 -8.76
CA GLY A 796 2.04 14.44 -9.80
C GLY A 796 1.22 15.00 -10.97
N LYS A 797 1.54 14.59 -12.21
CA LYS A 797 0.67 14.86 -13.36
C LYS A 797 -0.59 14.00 -13.27
N SER A 798 -1.70 14.63 -12.89
CA SER A 798 -3.11 14.25 -13.12
C SER A 798 -3.50 12.77 -13.04
N SER A 799 -4.23 12.42 -11.98
CA SER A 799 -5.47 11.64 -12.10
C SER A 799 -6.45 12.05 -11.00
N GLN A 800 -7.60 12.63 -11.36
CA GLN A 800 -8.64 13.09 -10.41
C GLN A 800 -9.45 11.93 -9.79
N LEU A 801 -8.91 10.71 -9.76
CA LEU A 801 -9.68 9.48 -9.65
C LEU A 801 -9.38 8.73 -8.34
N ALA A 802 -10.42 8.69 -7.50
CA ALA A 802 -10.65 7.77 -6.38
C ALA A 802 -10.04 8.07 -5.00
N LEU A 803 -8.74 7.91 -4.77
CA LEU A 803 -8.14 8.04 -3.42
C LEU A 803 -6.88 8.92 -3.41
N PRO A 804 -6.80 9.95 -2.55
CA PRO A 804 -5.72 10.94 -2.60
C PRO A 804 -4.41 10.44 -1.97
N CYS A 805 -4.30 9.18 -1.53
CA CYS A 805 -3.29 8.70 -0.59
C CYS A 805 -2.56 7.46 -1.13
N ARG A 806 -1.21 7.51 -1.22
CA ARG A 806 -0.35 6.34 -1.44
C ARG A 806 0.38 5.96 -0.17
N SER A 807 0.36 4.68 0.20
CA SER A 807 1.17 4.11 1.27
C SER A 807 2.58 3.73 0.81
N ILE A 808 3.46 3.51 1.79
CA ILE A 808 4.75 2.85 1.59
C ILE A 808 4.66 1.41 2.09
N HIS A 809 5.30 0.45 1.41
CA HIS A 809 5.42 -0.91 1.95
C HIS A 809 6.51 -0.91 3.03
N ILE A 810 6.11 -1.07 4.29
CA ILE A 810 7.00 -1.05 5.46
C ILE A 810 6.87 -2.38 6.21
N VAL A 811 8.00 -3.01 6.53
CA VAL A 811 8.05 -4.24 7.34
C VAL A 811 9.11 -4.15 8.43
N GLY A 812 8.96 -4.98 9.47
CA GLY A 812 9.96 -5.20 10.51
C GLY A 812 9.62 -6.48 11.28
N ASN A 813 10.61 -7.08 11.93
CA ASN A 813 10.41 -8.32 12.69
C ASN A 813 9.77 -8.02 14.06
N ARG A 814 8.43 -7.89 14.09
CA ARG A 814 7.64 -7.57 15.29
C ARG A 814 6.88 -8.77 15.85
N GLY A 815 7.25 -9.99 15.48
CA GLY A 815 6.84 -11.24 16.13
C GLY A 815 7.34 -11.31 17.57
N ALA A 816 8.59 -11.72 17.73
CA ALA A 816 9.32 -11.75 19.00
C ALA A 816 10.13 -10.46 19.25
N SER A 817 10.21 -9.55 18.28
CA SER A 817 10.99 -8.29 18.37
C SER A 817 12.50 -8.47 18.52
N GLY A 818 13.05 -9.56 17.98
CA GLY A 818 14.48 -9.88 18.04
C GLY A 818 15.39 -8.87 17.32
N ILE A 819 16.62 -8.72 17.80
CA ILE A 819 17.68 -7.95 17.11
C ILE A 819 18.44 -8.81 16.09
N ASP A 820 18.22 -10.12 16.14
CA ASP A 820 18.83 -11.14 15.31
C ASP A 820 18.18 -11.22 13.92
N GLY A 821 18.99 -11.56 12.91
CA GLY A 821 18.51 -11.80 11.55
C GLY A 821 17.99 -10.58 10.78
N LEU A 822 18.02 -9.38 11.36
CA LEU A 822 17.39 -8.19 10.78
C LEU A 822 17.98 -7.81 9.40
N LEU A 823 19.30 -7.93 9.23
CA LEU A 823 19.94 -7.69 7.93
C LEU A 823 19.50 -8.75 6.91
N SER A 824 19.53 -10.03 7.30
CA SER A 824 19.15 -11.15 6.44
C SER A 824 17.68 -11.10 6.04
N THR A 825 16.77 -10.74 6.95
CA THR A 825 15.36 -10.51 6.63
C THR A 825 15.19 -9.32 5.68
N ALA A 826 15.94 -8.24 5.83
CA ALA A 826 15.89 -7.11 4.89
C ALA A 826 16.35 -7.53 3.47
N VAL A 827 17.40 -8.33 3.36
CA VAL A 827 17.88 -8.88 2.08
C VAL A 827 16.82 -9.81 1.47
N GLY A 828 16.26 -10.75 2.24
CA GLY A 828 15.17 -11.61 1.79
C GLY A 828 13.94 -10.83 1.32
N PHE A 829 13.56 -9.80 2.08
CA PHE A 829 12.43 -8.92 1.76
C PHE A 829 12.63 -8.20 0.42
N SER A 830 13.85 -7.72 0.14
CA SER A 830 14.17 -7.09 -1.16
C SER A 830 14.05 -8.05 -2.35
N VAL A 831 14.35 -9.35 -2.16
CA VAL A 831 14.11 -10.39 -3.19
C VAL A 831 12.60 -10.62 -3.38
N GLY A 832 11.85 -10.76 -2.28
CA GLY A 832 10.42 -11.06 -2.33
C GLY A 832 9.57 -9.92 -2.90
N CYS A 833 9.79 -8.68 -2.46
CA CYS A 833 8.98 -7.53 -2.87
C CYS A 833 9.40 -6.92 -4.22
N LYS A 834 10.60 -7.26 -4.71
CA LYS A 834 11.21 -6.76 -5.95
C LYS A 834 11.26 -5.22 -6.06
N LYS A 835 11.10 -4.49 -4.95
CA LYS A 835 11.23 -3.02 -4.86
C LYS A 835 12.64 -2.68 -4.32
N ARG A 836 13.11 -1.46 -4.56
CA ARG A 836 14.35 -0.98 -3.94
C ARG A 836 14.12 -0.90 -2.43
N VAL A 837 14.98 -1.49 -1.61
CA VAL A 837 14.80 -1.49 -0.16
C VAL A 837 15.73 -0.48 0.51
N LEU A 838 15.18 0.30 1.44
CA LEU A 838 15.94 1.03 2.45
C LEU A 838 15.74 0.31 3.79
N CYS A 839 16.81 -0.31 4.30
CA CYS A 839 16.88 -0.98 5.58
C CYS A 839 17.44 -0.01 6.63
N ILE A 840 16.86 0.05 7.83
CA ILE A 840 17.30 0.93 8.92
C ILE A 840 17.44 0.09 10.19
N ILE A 841 18.65 -0.02 10.72
CA ILE A 841 18.98 -0.86 11.88
C ILE A 841 20.01 -0.17 12.79
N GLY A 842 20.05 -0.55 14.06
CA GLY A 842 21.14 -0.15 14.96
C GLY A 842 22.41 -0.97 14.72
N ASP A 843 23.54 -0.42 15.14
CA ASP A 843 24.85 -1.08 15.24
C ASP A 843 24.82 -2.48 15.87
N ILE A 844 24.28 -2.65 17.07
CA ILE A 844 24.19 -3.94 17.78
C ILE A 844 23.42 -4.96 16.95
N SER A 845 22.34 -4.54 16.28
CA SER A 845 21.56 -5.40 15.37
C SER A 845 22.34 -5.77 14.11
N PHE A 846 23.07 -4.83 13.52
CA PHE A 846 23.97 -5.08 12.38
C PHE A 846 25.08 -6.07 12.76
N LEU A 847 25.71 -5.87 13.92
CA LEU A 847 26.75 -6.76 14.43
C LEU A 847 26.22 -8.18 14.69
N HIS A 848 25.04 -8.31 15.30
CA HIS A 848 24.43 -9.59 15.62
C HIS A 848 24.14 -10.47 14.39
N ASP A 849 23.90 -9.83 13.23
CA ASP A 849 23.65 -10.50 11.94
C ASP A 849 24.69 -10.12 10.87
N THR A 850 25.95 -9.89 11.26
CA THR A 850 27.05 -9.58 10.33
C THR A 850 27.17 -10.60 9.19
N ASN A 851 26.89 -11.87 9.47
CA ASN A 851 26.88 -12.95 8.46
C ASN A 851 25.84 -12.71 7.33
N GLY A 852 24.80 -11.92 7.56
CA GLY A 852 23.86 -11.47 6.53
C GLY A 852 24.51 -10.65 5.40
N LEU A 853 25.70 -10.05 5.63
CA LEU A 853 26.51 -9.42 4.57
C LEU A 853 26.97 -10.43 3.51
N SER A 854 27.12 -11.71 3.86
CA SER A 854 27.41 -12.75 2.85
C SER A 854 26.22 -12.94 1.90
N ILE A 855 25.01 -13.08 2.43
CA ILE A 855 23.76 -13.22 1.67
C ILE A 855 23.54 -11.99 0.77
N LEU A 856 23.81 -10.79 1.31
CA LEU A 856 23.78 -9.54 0.56
C LEU A 856 24.68 -9.60 -0.69
N SER A 857 25.92 -10.08 -0.54
CA SER A 857 26.94 -10.10 -1.60
C SER A 857 26.62 -11.01 -2.80
N PHE A 858 25.79 -12.04 -2.63
CA PHE A 858 25.44 -13.00 -3.70
C PHE A 858 24.56 -12.42 -4.84
N ARG A 859 24.07 -11.17 -4.72
CA ARG A 859 23.24 -10.45 -5.72
C ARG A 859 22.19 -11.30 -6.45
N THR A 860 21.31 -11.94 -5.70
CA THR A 860 20.20 -12.73 -6.24
C THR A 860 19.13 -11.85 -6.90
N ARG A 861 19.20 -11.62 -8.23
CA ARG A 861 18.19 -10.97 -9.11
C ARG A 861 17.23 -10.00 -8.41
N ARG A 862 17.77 -8.94 -7.79
CA ARG A 862 17.01 -7.95 -7.01
C ARG A 862 17.52 -6.53 -7.25
N GLU A 863 16.70 -5.56 -6.88
CA GLU A 863 17.11 -4.16 -6.78
C GLU A 863 18.20 -3.98 -5.70
N PRO A 864 19.09 -2.98 -5.85
CA PRO A 864 20.07 -2.62 -4.83
C PRO A 864 19.40 -2.23 -3.50
N ILE A 865 19.96 -2.68 -2.38
CA ILE A 865 19.51 -2.30 -1.04
C ILE A 865 20.44 -1.24 -0.44
N THR A 866 19.86 -0.22 0.18
CA THR A 866 20.60 0.70 1.06
C THR A 866 20.36 0.26 2.50
N ILE A 867 21.42 0.08 3.28
CA ILE A 867 21.35 -0.30 4.70
C ILE A 867 21.89 0.86 5.51
N LEU A 868 21.03 1.55 6.24
CA LEU A 868 21.40 2.60 7.16
C LEU A 868 21.63 2.01 8.55
N VAL A 869 22.88 2.09 9.02
CA VAL A 869 23.30 1.61 10.33
C VAL A 869 23.44 2.81 11.25
N ILE A 870 22.54 2.93 12.23
CA ILE A 870 22.62 3.91 13.30
C ILE A 870 23.68 3.40 14.29
N ASN A 871 24.88 3.98 14.24
CA ASN A 871 25.99 3.63 15.12
C ASN A 871 26.12 4.66 16.24
N ASN A 872 25.47 4.39 17.37
CA ASN A 872 25.62 5.16 18.61
C ASN A 872 26.57 4.46 19.60
N HIS A 873 27.29 3.44 19.13
CA HIS A 873 28.25 2.59 19.82
C HIS A 873 27.65 1.65 20.89
N GLY A 874 26.35 1.33 20.83
CA GLY A 874 25.73 0.40 21.77
C GLY A 874 24.20 0.32 21.76
N GLY A 875 23.65 -0.31 22.80
CA GLY A 875 22.22 -0.48 23.02
C GLY A 875 21.48 0.80 23.44
N GLY A 876 21.45 1.83 22.59
CA GLY A 876 20.93 3.17 22.94
C GLY A 876 19.53 3.22 23.60
N ILE A 877 18.66 2.23 23.32
CA ILE A 877 17.33 2.10 23.96
C ILE A 877 17.36 2.07 25.49
N PHE A 878 18.41 1.54 26.11
CA PHE A 878 18.46 1.43 27.57
C PHE A 878 18.55 2.80 28.27
N SER A 879 18.98 3.85 27.57
CA SER A 879 19.02 5.23 28.09
C SER A 879 17.63 5.83 28.29
N PHE A 880 16.60 5.27 27.64
CA PHE A 880 15.20 5.65 27.74
C PHE A 880 14.43 4.85 28.80
N LEU A 881 15.08 3.91 29.47
CA LEU A 881 14.47 3.07 30.50
C LEU A 881 14.88 3.58 31.90
N PRO A 882 14.02 3.42 32.93
CA PRO A 882 14.32 3.85 34.31
C PRO A 882 15.56 3.22 34.96
N ILE A 883 16.23 2.29 34.28
CA ILE A 883 17.51 1.72 34.69
C ILE A 883 18.65 2.73 34.56
N ALA A 884 18.61 3.61 33.54
CA ALA A 884 19.68 4.57 33.25
C ALA A 884 19.84 5.64 34.36
N GLU A 885 18.75 6.03 35.02
CA GLU A 885 18.76 6.99 36.13
C GLU A 885 19.25 6.40 37.46
N LYS A 886 19.27 5.05 37.59
CA LYS A 886 19.38 4.34 38.87
C LYS A 886 20.60 3.42 38.98
N THR A 887 21.42 3.36 37.92
CA THR A 887 22.50 2.39 37.78
C THR A 887 23.81 3.12 37.48
N GLU A 888 24.90 2.62 38.02
CA GLU A 888 26.24 3.17 37.77
C GLU A 888 26.62 3.03 36.29
N ALA A 889 27.30 4.05 35.75
CA ALA A 889 27.63 4.13 34.33
C ALA A 889 28.43 2.91 33.84
N GLU A 890 29.40 2.42 34.61
CA GLU A 890 30.21 1.24 34.25
C GLU A 890 29.37 -0.03 34.08
N ILE A 891 28.26 -0.17 34.83
CA ILE A 891 27.34 -1.30 34.74
C ILE A 891 26.45 -1.15 33.50
N LEU A 892 25.98 0.07 33.21
CA LEU A 892 25.21 0.38 32.00
C LEU A 892 26.04 0.13 30.73
N ASP A 893 27.23 0.71 30.65
CA ASP A 893 28.17 0.56 29.53
C ASP A 893 28.50 -0.91 29.24
N LYS A 894 28.70 -1.72 30.29
CA LYS A 894 29.16 -3.10 30.16
C LYS A 894 28.05 -4.11 29.86
N TYR A 895 26.86 -3.96 30.45
CA TYR A 895 25.83 -5.00 30.42
C TYR A 895 24.50 -4.60 29.76
N PHE A 896 24.31 -3.31 29.47
CA PHE A 896 23.10 -2.79 28.83
C PHE A 896 23.42 -2.16 27.48
N TYR A 897 24.25 -1.12 27.46
CA TYR A 897 24.72 -0.53 26.21
C TYR A 897 25.69 -1.46 25.48
N CYS A 898 26.47 -2.27 26.21
CA CYS A 898 27.45 -3.20 25.64
C CYS A 898 28.42 -2.50 24.67
N ASN A 899 29.00 -1.38 25.14
CA ASN A 899 29.75 -0.43 24.31
C ASN A 899 30.86 -1.11 23.49
N HIS A 900 30.97 -0.75 22.20
CA HIS A 900 31.95 -1.36 21.29
C HIS A 900 32.72 -0.36 20.42
N SER A 901 33.92 -0.78 20.02
CA SER A 901 34.81 -0.09 19.08
C SER A 901 34.95 -0.80 17.72
N ILE A 902 33.99 -1.68 17.38
CA ILE A 902 33.99 -2.42 16.11
C ILE A 902 33.73 -1.46 14.94
N SER A 903 34.52 -1.60 13.86
CA SER A 903 34.43 -0.75 12.68
C SER A 903 33.51 -1.38 11.62
N VAL A 904 32.36 -0.75 11.37
CA VAL A 904 31.40 -1.16 10.34
C VAL A 904 32.05 -1.17 8.96
N ASN A 905 32.83 -0.13 8.62
CA ASN A 905 33.61 -0.07 7.38
C ASN A 905 34.45 -1.34 7.14
N LYS A 906 35.21 -1.81 8.14
CA LYS A 906 36.05 -3.02 8.01
C LYS A 906 35.22 -4.30 7.81
N LEU A 907 34.03 -4.39 8.40
CA LEU A 907 33.10 -5.49 8.16
C LEU A 907 32.54 -5.44 6.72
N CYS A 908 32.11 -4.28 6.25
CA CYS A 908 31.67 -4.09 4.88
C CYS A 908 32.77 -4.44 3.86
N ALA A 909 34.01 -3.98 4.09
CA ALA A 909 35.16 -4.28 3.26
C ALA A 909 35.49 -5.79 3.21
N ALA A 910 35.36 -6.51 4.33
CA ALA A 910 35.57 -7.96 4.39
C ALA A 910 34.55 -8.75 3.53
N HIS A 911 33.36 -8.19 3.30
CA HIS A 911 32.30 -8.76 2.45
C HIS A 911 32.19 -8.09 1.07
N GLY A 912 33.09 -7.17 0.70
CA GLY A 912 33.06 -6.47 -0.58
C GLY A 912 31.87 -5.49 -0.75
N VAL A 913 31.24 -5.08 0.35
CA VAL A 913 30.07 -4.19 0.35
C VAL A 913 30.50 -2.73 0.43
N LYS A 914 29.90 -1.86 -0.38
CA LYS A 914 30.18 -0.41 -0.36
C LYS A 914 29.78 0.18 0.99
N HIS A 915 30.66 0.96 1.59
CA HIS A 915 30.44 1.70 2.83
C HIS A 915 30.52 3.21 2.59
N LEU A 916 29.67 3.98 3.27
CA LEU A 916 29.71 5.42 3.38
C LEU A 916 29.52 5.79 4.85
N LEU A 917 30.27 6.76 5.36
CA LEU A 917 30.05 7.36 6.69
C LEU A 917 29.31 8.70 6.52
N ALA A 918 28.34 8.97 7.39
CA ALA A 918 27.68 10.25 7.53
C ALA A 918 27.76 10.72 8.98
N GLU A 919 28.45 11.85 9.19
CA GLU A 919 28.59 12.54 10.48
C GLU A 919 27.71 13.81 10.52
N THR A 920 27.37 14.37 9.35
CA THR A 920 26.49 15.54 9.22
C THR A 920 25.18 15.26 8.49
N LYS A 921 24.15 16.09 8.74
CA LYS A 921 22.86 16.02 8.03
C LYS A 921 23.01 16.15 6.51
N LEU A 922 24.01 16.92 6.05
CA LEU A 922 24.29 17.10 4.62
C LEU A 922 24.90 15.84 4.02
N GLU A 923 25.89 15.23 4.68
CA GLU A 923 26.46 13.95 4.25
C GLU A 923 25.41 12.85 4.20
N LEU A 924 24.51 12.76 5.18
CA LEU A 924 23.40 11.80 5.14
C LEU A 924 22.51 12.01 3.90
N ARG A 925 22.16 13.27 3.60
CA ARG A 925 21.38 13.61 2.39
C ARG A 925 22.10 13.21 1.11
N GLU A 926 23.40 13.50 0.98
CA GLU A 926 24.18 13.14 -0.21
C GLU A 926 24.46 11.64 -0.30
N ALA A 927 24.66 10.93 0.82
CA ALA A 927 24.82 9.48 0.87
C ALA A 927 23.54 8.77 0.40
N LEU A 928 22.36 9.21 0.87
CA LEU A 928 21.06 8.66 0.43
C LEU A 928 20.75 8.97 -1.05
N LYS A 929 21.07 10.18 -1.53
CA LYS A 929 20.98 10.50 -2.97
C LYS A 929 21.93 9.63 -3.82
N THR A 930 23.16 9.42 -3.33
CA THR A 930 24.18 8.61 -4.00
C THR A 930 23.79 7.15 -4.03
N SER A 931 23.29 6.59 -2.92
CA SER A 931 22.85 5.20 -2.86
C SER A 931 21.61 4.95 -3.72
N LYS A 932 20.69 5.93 -3.86
CA LYS A 932 19.52 5.85 -4.75
C LYS A 932 19.89 5.84 -6.24
N LYS A 933 21.04 6.41 -6.63
CA LYS A 933 21.56 6.41 -8.01
C LYS A 933 22.52 5.24 -8.33
N SER A 934 22.93 4.46 -7.33
CA SER A 934 23.96 3.42 -7.47
C SER A 934 23.34 2.06 -7.81
N ASP A 935 23.86 1.34 -8.80
CA ASP A 935 23.43 -0.04 -9.12
C ASP A 935 24.14 -1.09 -8.24
N THR A 936 24.39 -0.72 -6.98
CA THR A 936 25.18 -1.50 -6.02
C THR A 936 24.60 -1.35 -4.63
N ASP A 937 24.65 -2.42 -3.85
CA ASP A 937 24.31 -2.35 -2.42
C ASP A 937 25.24 -1.39 -1.68
N CYS A 938 24.71 -0.72 -0.66
CA CYS A 938 25.44 0.30 0.09
C CYS A 938 25.04 0.29 1.56
N VAL A 939 26.03 0.21 2.44
CA VAL A 939 25.88 0.50 3.87
C VAL A 939 26.19 1.99 4.07
N ILE A 940 25.29 2.71 4.74
CA ILE A 940 25.49 4.08 5.21
C ILE A 940 25.54 4.01 6.73
N GLU A 941 26.73 4.19 7.30
CA GLU A 941 26.93 4.32 8.73
C GLU A 941 26.61 5.76 9.15
N VAL A 942 25.67 5.92 10.09
CA VAL A 942 25.33 7.20 10.71
C VAL A 942 25.98 7.25 12.09
N SER A 943 26.89 8.21 12.27
CA SER A 943 27.54 8.45 13.56
C SER A 943 26.57 9.07 14.57
N GLY A 944 26.59 8.58 15.81
CA GLY A 944 25.68 9.01 16.87
C GLY A 944 26.25 8.82 18.28
N SER A 945 25.50 9.23 19.30
CA SER A 945 25.89 9.12 20.70
C SER A 945 24.66 8.91 21.58
N ILE A 946 24.68 7.87 22.40
CA ILE A 946 23.58 7.51 23.30
C ILE A 946 23.16 8.69 24.17
N ASN A 947 24.12 9.40 24.79
CA ASN A 947 23.83 10.52 25.68
C ASN A 947 23.24 11.72 24.93
N SER A 948 23.83 12.11 23.81
CA SER A 948 23.35 13.24 23.00
C SER A 948 21.94 12.97 22.46
N ASN A 949 21.69 11.77 21.95
CA ASN A 949 20.38 11.37 21.47
C ASN A 949 19.35 11.31 22.62
N ALA A 950 19.68 10.75 23.78
CA ALA A 950 18.76 10.72 24.93
C ALA A 950 18.36 12.13 25.41
N VAL A 951 19.31 13.07 25.47
CA VAL A 951 19.06 14.48 25.79
C VAL A 951 18.17 15.13 24.74
N PHE A 952 18.49 14.97 23.45
CA PHE A 952 17.71 15.59 22.36
C PHE A 952 16.27 15.07 22.30
N HIS A 953 16.06 13.76 22.46
CA HIS A 953 14.71 13.21 22.59
C HIS A 953 13.96 13.76 23.81
N SER A 954 14.65 14.03 24.92
CA SER A 954 14.01 14.66 26.10
C SER A 954 13.58 16.09 25.82
N LEU A 955 14.38 16.85 25.08
CA LEU A 955 14.01 18.18 24.57
C LEU A 955 12.78 18.08 23.66
N LEU A 956 12.77 17.19 22.67
CA LEU A 956 11.63 17.01 21.76
C LEU A 956 10.35 16.64 22.52
N ARG A 957 10.41 15.74 23.51
CA ARG A 957 9.25 15.40 24.36
C ARG A 957 8.74 16.60 25.14
N ASN A 958 9.62 17.40 25.73
CA ASN A 958 9.24 18.57 26.51
C ASN A 958 8.61 19.65 25.63
N CYS A 959 9.21 19.96 24.48
CA CYS A 959 8.67 20.89 23.49
C CYS A 959 7.29 20.43 22.99
N ALA A 960 7.15 19.17 22.60
CA ALA A 960 5.87 18.61 22.15
C ALA A 960 4.78 18.66 23.24
N ALA A 961 5.12 18.34 24.50
CA ALA A 961 4.19 18.41 25.62
C ALA A 961 3.73 19.86 25.89
N GLN A 962 4.64 20.84 25.82
CA GLN A 962 4.32 22.26 25.95
C GLN A 962 3.46 22.75 24.79
N ALA A 963 3.79 22.40 23.55
CA ALA A 963 3.04 22.76 22.36
C ALA A 963 1.61 22.18 22.37
N ALA A 964 1.46 20.90 22.76
CA ALA A 964 0.16 20.26 22.97
C ALA A 964 -0.64 20.93 24.09
N SER A 965 -0.02 21.18 25.25
CA SER A 965 -0.65 21.87 26.38
C SER A 965 -1.15 23.27 26.02
N HIS A 966 -0.34 24.01 25.25
CA HIS A 966 -0.69 25.34 24.79
C HIS A 966 -1.86 25.31 23.81
N ALA A 967 -1.80 24.45 22.79
CA ALA A 967 -2.90 24.28 21.83
C ALA A 967 -4.21 23.87 22.52
N LEU A 968 -4.16 22.88 23.42
CA LEU A 968 -5.32 22.44 24.20
C LEU A 968 -5.88 23.53 25.10
N THR A 969 -5.02 24.28 25.80
CA THR A 969 -5.47 25.39 26.67
C THR A 969 -6.19 26.47 25.87
N THR A 970 -5.65 26.83 24.70
CA THR A 970 -6.28 27.81 23.79
C THR A 970 -7.62 27.28 23.26
N LEU A 971 -7.68 26.03 22.78
CA LEU A 971 -8.92 25.43 22.28
C LEU A 971 -10.00 25.29 23.36
N LEU A 972 -9.61 24.96 24.60
CA LEU A 972 -10.51 24.90 25.75
C LEU A 972 -11.04 26.27 26.19
N GLN A 973 -10.34 27.36 25.88
CA GLN A 973 -10.85 28.73 26.10
C GLN A 973 -11.88 29.15 25.04
N LEU A 974 -12.09 28.35 23.98
CA LEU A 974 -12.87 28.74 22.81
C LEU A 974 -14.22 28.03 22.67
N SER A 975 -14.55 27.01 23.49
CA SER A 975 -15.88 26.35 23.48
C SER A 975 -16.18 25.49 24.71
N PRO A 976 -17.46 25.25 25.09
CA PRO A 976 -18.69 25.68 24.42
C PRO A 976 -19.69 26.46 25.33
N PRO A 977 -20.57 27.27 24.71
CA PRO A 977 -22.00 27.23 25.00
C PRO A 977 -22.75 26.55 23.84
N GLU A 978 -23.75 25.73 24.17
CA GLU A 978 -24.54 24.93 23.22
C GLU A 978 -25.52 25.76 22.34
N ALA A 979 -25.04 26.81 21.65
CA ALA A 979 -25.82 27.55 20.66
C ALA A 979 -24.96 28.53 19.81
N ALA A 980 -24.37 28.07 18.70
CA ALA A 980 -24.38 28.78 17.42
C ALA A 980 -23.69 27.97 16.31
N GLN A 981 -24.42 27.67 15.22
CA GLN A 981 -23.81 27.43 13.91
C GLN A 981 -23.47 28.78 13.28
N SER A 982 -22.46 29.46 13.81
CA SER A 982 -21.91 30.67 13.20
C SER A 982 -20.40 30.54 13.10
N ASP A 983 -19.88 30.49 11.87
CA ASP A 983 -18.46 30.65 11.62
C ASP A 983 -17.98 31.94 12.30
N PHE A 984 -17.07 31.82 13.27
CA PHE A 984 -16.52 32.99 13.95
C PHE A 984 -15.61 33.73 12.97
N PHE A 985 -16.04 34.91 12.53
CA PHE A 985 -15.24 35.81 11.70
C PHE A 985 -14.73 36.98 12.53
N TYR A 986 -13.40 37.15 12.56
CA TYR A 986 -12.74 38.31 13.12
C TYR A 986 -12.48 39.35 12.02
N LYS A 987 -12.78 40.61 12.29
CA LYS A 987 -12.50 41.69 11.36
C LYS A 987 -11.10 42.23 11.59
N ILE A 988 -10.30 42.33 10.53
CA ILE A 988 -9.00 42.99 10.59
C ILE A 988 -9.22 44.46 10.96
N SER A 989 -8.87 44.82 12.19
CA SER A 989 -9.05 46.17 12.74
C SER A 989 -7.92 47.11 12.30
N LYS A 990 -6.70 46.56 12.19
CA LYS A 990 -5.49 47.30 11.83
C LYS A 990 -4.52 46.42 11.05
N VAL A 991 -3.85 47.01 10.06
CA VAL A 991 -2.64 46.44 9.45
C VAL A 991 -1.62 47.56 9.33
N GLU A 992 -0.40 47.30 9.77
CA GLU A 992 0.74 48.20 9.70
C GLU A 992 1.96 47.43 9.19
N TYR A 993 2.93 48.12 8.60
CA TYR A 993 4.24 47.55 8.32
C TYR A 993 5.35 48.49 8.78
N SER A 994 6.49 47.94 9.18
CA SER A 994 7.70 48.68 9.50
C SER A 994 8.90 48.10 8.75
N PHE A 995 9.73 48.98 8.18
CA PHE A 995 10.98 48.57 7.55
C PHE A 995 11.97 48.03 8.60
N TYR A 996 12.75 47.01 8.22
CA TYR A 996 13.87 46.49 9.00
C TYR A 996 15.10 46.32 8.11
N GLY A 997 16.28 46.51 8.70
CA GLY A 997 17.58 46.16 8.12
C GLY A 997 18.43 45.46 9.17
N VAL A 998 18.91 44.25 8.86
CA VAL A 998 19.75 43.43 9.75
C VAL A 998 21.07 43.09 9.08
N ASN A 999 22.19 43.42 9.74
CA ASN A 999 23.51 43.00 9.29
C ASN A 999 23.64 41.47 9.42
N LEU A 1000 23.95 40.80 8.31
CA LEU A 1000 24.22 39.37 8.24
C LEU A 1000 25.71 39.11 8.53
N ALA A 1001 26.00 38.04 9.27
CA ALA A 1001 27.36 37.59 9.53
C ALA A 1001 28.03 36.86 8.34
N ALA A 1002 27.27 36.61 7.27
CA ALA A 1002 27.69 35.91 6.05
C ALA A 1002 26.85 36.39 4.85
N PRO A 1003 27.35 36.28 3.60
CA PRO A 1003 26.57 36.61 2.41
C PRO A 1003 25.30 35.75 2.27
N PRO A 1004 24.21 36.32 1.72
CA PRO A 1004 23.09 35.54 1.18
C PRO A 1004 23.54 34.47 0.18
N THR A 1005 22.81 33.36 0.09
CA THR A 1005 23.11 32.21 -0.80
C THR A 1005 22.99 32.50 -2.30
N SER A 1006 22.58 33.72 -2.65
CA SER A 1006 22.31 34.26 -3.99
C SER A 1006 23.48 35.06 -4.58
N VAL A 1007 24.42 35.53 -3.76
CA VAL A 1007 25.46 36.47 -4.18
C VAL A 1007 26.45 35.80 -5.12
N SER A 1008 26.55 36.30 -6.35
CA SER A 1008 27.55 35.85 -7.32
C SER A 1008 28.96 36.23 -6.84
N ARG A 1009 29.96 35.42 -7.20
CA ARG A 1009 31.21 35.31 -6.44
C ARG A 1009 32.18 36.50 -6.55
N ASP A 1010 31.83 37.55 -7.29
CA ASP A 1010 32.75 38.62 -7.72
C ASP A 1010 32.51 40.00 -7.09
N ASP A 1011 31.39 40.24 -6.37
CA ASP A 1011 31.14 41.51 -5.68
C ASP A 1011 31.27 41.38 -4.15
N CYS A 1012 32.16 42.21 -3.57
CA CYS A 1012 32.51 42.16 -2.14
C CYS A 1012 32.18 43.49 -1.42
N PRO A 1013 30.93 43.70 -0.97
CA PRO A 1013 30.61 44.70 0.04
C PRO A 1013 30.94 44.16 1.44
N SER A 1014 31.67 44.92 2.25
CA SER A 1014 32.10 44.49 3.60
C SER A 1014 30.99 44.48 4.67
N ASN A 1015 29.74 44.71 4.28
CA ASN A 1015 28.54 44.66 5.12
C ASN A 1015 27.40 44.04 4.30
N PHE A 1016 26.99 42.82 4.62
CA PHE A 1016 25.78 42.23 4.05
C PHE A 1016 24.59 42.66 4.90
N VAL A 1017 23.61 43.35 4.33
CA VAL A 1017 22.40 43.78 5.03
C VAL A 1017 21.22 43.03 4.42
N ARG A 1018 20.39 42.41 5.27
CA ARG A 1018 19.08 41.89 4.87
C ARG A 1018 18.03 42.91 5.21
N GLU A 1019 17.39 43.44 4.19
CA GLU A 1019 16.40 44.51 4.28
C GLU A 1019 15.01 43.99 3.87
N GLY A 1020 13.98 44.52 4.50
CA GLY A 1020 12.59 44.11 4.27
C GLY A 1020 11.62 44.81 5.20
N PHE A 1021 10.45 44.24 5.35
CA PHE A 1021 9.36 44.78 6.15
C PHE A 1021 8.80 43.74 7.13
N VAL A 1022 8.42 44.18 8.32
CA VAL A 1022 7.62 43.40 9.27
C VAL A 1022 6.18 43.89 9.16
N LEU A 1023 5.26 43.00 8.77
CA LEU A 1023 3.82 43.24 8.77
C LEU A 1023 3.26 42.93 10.16
N ALA A 1024 2.49 43.84 10.74
CA ALA A 1024 1.71 43.65 11.96
C ALA A 1024 0.22 43.71 11.63
N LEU A 1025 -0.53 42.67 12.00
CA LEU A 1025 -1.96 42.53 11.75
C LEU A 1025 -2.70 42.40 13.08
N THR A 1026 -3.62 43.31 13.35
CA THR A 1026 -4.46 43.34 14.56
C THR A 1026 -5.91 43.01 14.20
N LEU A 1027 -6.51 42.08 14.95
CA LEU A 1027 -7.92 41.73 14.85
C LEU A 1027 -8.78 42.64 15.74
N ASP A 1028 -10.10 42.50 15.64
CA ASP A 1028 -11.10 43.26 16.41
C ASP A 1028 -11.25 42.79 17.87
N ASP A 1029 -10.74 41.61 18.21
CA ASP A 1029 -10.57 41.14 19.60
C ASP A 1029 -9.31 41.71 20.29
N GLY A 1030 -8.50 42.48 19.57
CA GLY A 1030 -7.26 43.07 20.05
C GLY A 1030 -6.03 42.16 19.97
N SER A 1031 -6.17 40.91 19.51
CA SER A 1031 -5.02 40.07 19.19
C SER A 1031 -4.21 40.67 18.04
N THR A 1032 -2.88 40.59 18.12
CA THR A 1032 -1.97 41.09 17.07
C THR A 1032 -0.91 40.04 16.80
N GLY A 1033 -0.66 39.75 15.52
CA GLY A 1033 0.42 38.88 15.08
C GLY A 1033 1.28 39.53 14.01
N PHE A 1034 2.46 38.96 13.82
CA PHE A 1034 3.54 39.56 13.02
C PHE A 1034 4.02 38.59 11.93
N GLY A 1035 4.38 39.12 10.77
CA GLY A 1035 4.96 38.37 9.65
C GLY A 1035 6.10 39.13 8.98
N GLU A 1036 7.02 38.41 8.35
CA GLU A 1036 8.21 38.95 7.69
C GLU A 1036 8.03 38.94 6.16
N ILE A 1037 8.40 40.04 5.49
CA ILE A 1037 8.29 40.22 4.03
C ILE A 1037 9.61 40.83 3.52
N ALA A 1038 10.22 40.26 2.48
CA ALA A 1038 11.47 40.74 1.89
C ALA A 1038 11.52 40.42 0.38
N PRO A 1039 12.30 41.17 -0.43
CA PRO A 1039 12.39 40.92 -1.87
C PRO A 1039 12.90 39.51 -2.22
N LEU A 1040 12.43 38.96 -3.34
CA LEU A 1040 12.88 37.68 -3.88
C LEU A 1040 13.88 37.89 -5.02
N GLU A 1041 15.13 37.52 -4.75
CA GLU A 1041 16.29 37.71 -5.66
C GLU A 1041 16.18 36.93 -6.99
N ILE A 1042 15.21 36.00 -7.09
CA ILE A 1042 14.94 35.19 -8.29
C ILE A 1042 14.04 35.93 -9.30
N HIS A 1043 13.41 37.06 -8.91
CA HIS A 1043 12.36 37.73 -9.68
C HIS A 1043 12.67 39.18 -10.09
N GLU A 1044 13.91 39.64 -9.88
CA GLU A 1044 14.36 41.03 -10.16
C GLU A 1044 13.57 42.12 -9.41
N GLU A 1045 12.75 41.76 -8.42
CA GLU A 1045 12.00 42.71 -7.56
C GLU A 1045 12.93 43.42 -6.57
N ASN A 1046 12.75 44.73 -6.42
CA ASN A 1046 13.46 45.57 -5.47
C ASN A 1046 12.58 45.94 -4.25
N LEU A 1047 13.17 46.59 -3.23
CA LEU A 1047 12.46 47.00 -2.01
C LEU A 1047 11.26 47.94 -2.25
N GLN A 1048 11.31 48.77 -3.30
CA GLN A 1048 10.22 49.67 -3.65
C GLN A 1048 9.03 48.89 -4.23
N ASP A 1049 9.28 47.88 -5.08
CA ASP A 1049 8.23 47.01 -5.61
C ASP A 1049 7.51 46.27 -4.48
N VAL A 1050 8.28 45.78 -3.49
CA VAL A 1050 7.75 45.15 -2.27
C VAL A 1050 6.92 46.15 -1.45
N GLU A 1051 7.36 47.40 -1.30
CA GLU A 1051 6.59 48.40 -0.55
C GLU A 1051 5.28 48.79 -1.26
N GLU A 1052 5.27 48.89 -2.59
CA GLU A 1052 4.07 49.18 -3.37
C GLU A 1052 3.05 48.04 -3.27
N GLN A 1053 3.49 46.77 -3.35
CA GLN A 1053 2.65 45.60 -3.08
C GLN A 1053 2.11 45.61 -1.64
N LEU A 1054 2.92 46.00 -0.66
CA LEU A 1054 2.52 46.14 0.74
C LEU A 1054 1.47 47.23 0.98
N ARG A 1055 1.59 48.38 0.32
CA ARG A 1055 0.60 49.46 0.40
C ARG A 1055 -0.76 49.02 -0.16
N PHE A 1056 -0.76 48.28 -1.27
CA PHE A 1056 -1.97 47.66 -1.81
C PHE A 1056 -2.57 46.64 -0.83
N LEU A 1057 -1.75 45.76 -0.27
CA LEU A 1057 -2.14 44.78 0.76
C LEU A 1057 -2.79 45.43 1.98
N VAL A 1058 -2.15 46.43 2.60
CA VAL A 1058 -2.70 47.12 3.78
C VAL A 1058 -4.08 47.71 3.49
N HIS A 1059 -4.30 48.23 2.28
CA HIS A 1059 -5.59 48.76 1.88
C HIS A 1059 -6.64 47.66 1.70
N ALA A 1060 -6.28 46.55 1.04
CA ALA A 1060 -7.18 45.43 0.76
C ALA A 1060 -7.52 44.58 2.01
N LEU A 1061 -6.59 44.46 2.96
CA LEU A 1061 -6.75 43.73 4.22
C LEU A 1061 -7.63 44.50 5.23
N LYS A 1062 -7.56 45.83 5.25
CA LYS A 1062 -8.19 46.62 6.31
C LYS A 1062 -9.72 46.49 6.29
N GLY A 1063 -10.28 45.88 7.32
CA GLY A 1063 -11.71 45.62 7.44
C GLY A 1063 -12.20 44.35 6.73
N ALA A 1064 -11.32 43.53 6.15
CA ALA A 1064 -11.69 42.19 5.71
C ALA A 1064 -11.97 41.28 6.91
N THR A 1065 -12.90 40.34 6.76
CA THR A 1065 -13.26 39.33 7.75
C THR A 1065 -12.48 38.05 7.50
N ILE A 1066 -11.70 37.61 8.49
CA ILE A 1066 -10.98 36.33 8.49
C ILE A 1066 -11.76 35.35 9.36
N SER A 1067 -11.93 34.10 8.91
CA SER A 1067 -12.45 33.03 9.79
C SER A 1067 -11.46 32.76 10.93
N TYR A 1068 -11.95 32.36 12.10
CA TYR A 1068 -11.14 31.82 13.19
C TYR A 1068 -10.21 30.68 12.72
N HIS A 1069 -10.60 29.95 11.66
CA HIS A 1069 -9.74 29.04 10.91
C HIS A 1069 -8.69 29.77 10.06
N LEU A 1070 -8.00 30.77 10.63
CA LEU A 1070 -6.75 31.27 10.07
C LEU A 1070 -5.74 30.14 10.26
N PRO A 1071 -5.29 29.47 9.18
CA PRO A 1071 -4.39 28.34 9.32
C PRO A 1071 -3.09 28.86 9.93
N LEU A 1072 -2.47 28.08 10.81
CA LEU A 1072 -1.02 28.15 11.01
C LEU A 1072 -0.41 28.14 9.62
N LEU A 1073 0.19 29.26 9.17
CA LEU A 1073 0.44 29.56 7.75
C LEU A 1073 1.49 28.61 7.12
N ARG A 1074 1.05 27.37 6.86
CA ARG A 1074 1.58 26.43 5.86
C ARG A 1074 0.85 26.59 4.52
N GLU A 1075 -0.25 27.34 4.51
CA GLU A 1075 -0.83 27.83 3.26
C GLU A 1075 -0.03 29.03 2.79
N SER A 1076 0.26 29.11 1.49
CA SER A 1076 0.75 30.36 0.93
C SER A 1076 -0.36 31.41 1.09
N PHE A 1077 0.00 32.56 1.67
CA PHE A 1077 -0.93 33.65 1.95
C PHE A 1077 -1.65 34.14 0.66
N SER A 1078 -1.03 33.91 -0.49
CA SER A 1078 -1.59 34.07 -1.84
C SER A 1078 -2.90 33.28 -2.09
N VAL A 1079 -3.08 32.09 -1.54
CA VAL A 1079 -4.33 31.30 -1.67
C VAL A 1079 -5.45 31.91 -0.82
N TRP A 1080 -5.12 32.39 0.37
CA TRP A 1080 -6.06 33.12 1.23
C TRP A 1080 -6.48 34.45 0.59
N MET A 1081 -5.52 35.22 0.06
CA MET A 1081 -5.76 36.44 -0.73
C MET A 1081 -6.71 36.20 -1.90
N TRP A 1082 -6.51 35.11 -2.66
CA TRP A 1082 -7.40 34.78 -3.78
C TRP A 1082 -8.82 34.45 -3.31
N ARG A 1083 -8.97 33.60 -2.28
CA ARG A 1083 -10.30 33.17 -1.79
C ARG A 1083 -11.10 34.26 -1.09
N VAL A 1084 -10.45 35.13 -0.32
CA VAL A 1084 -11.13 36.12 0.54
C VAL A 1084 -11.18 37.51 -0.08
N ILE A 1085 -10.17 37.89 -0.86
CA ILE A 1085 -10.01 39.25 -1.41
C ILE A 1085 -10.15 39.26 -2.95
N GLY A 1086 -10.09 38.09 -3.60
CA GLY A 1086 -10.33 37.96 -5.04
C GLY A 1086 -9.11 38.28 -5.93
N VAL A 1087 -7.92 38.44 -5.36
CA VAL A 1087 -6.71 38.81 -6.11
C VAL A 1087 -6.03 37.57 -6.69
N LEU A 1088 -5.78 37.58 -8.01
CA LEU A 1088 -5.14 36.48 -8.72
C LEU A 1088 -3.61 36.46 -8.48
N VAL A 1089 -3.10 35.30 -8.05
CA VAL A 1089 -1.70 35.10 -7.59
C VAL A 1089 -0.63 35.47 -8.61
N ARG A 1090 -0.95 35.51 -9.92
CA ARG A 1090 0.00 35.90 -11.00
C ARG A 1090 0.56 37.32 -10.91
N TYR A 1091 0.10 38.14 -9.95
CA TYR A 1091 0.53 39.53 -9.76
C TYR A 1091 1.18 39.82 -8.39
N LEU A 1092 1.38 38.81 -7.53
CA LEU A 1092 1.84 39.00 -6.14
C LEU A 1092 2.77 37.85 -5.71
N VAL A 1093 4.05 37.96 -6.05
CA VAL A 1093 5.04 36.86 -5.89
C VAL A 1093 5.70 36.88 -4.50
N VAL A 1094 5.93 38.07 -3.92
CA VAL A 1094 6.61 38.27 -2.63
C VAL A 1094 5.93 37.54 -1.46
N ILE A 1095 4.62 37.31 -1.54
CA ILE A 1095 3.80 36.92 -0.38
C ILE A 1095 3.79 35.41 -0.09
N ASP A 1096 4.38 34.58 -0.94
CA ASP A 1096 4.44 33.12 -0.73
C ASP A 1096 5.34 32.69 0.46
N HIS A 1097 6.07 33.64 1.08
CA HIS A 1097 6.99 33.39 2.20
C HIS A 1097 6.72 34.20 3.47
N LEU A 1098 5.48 34.66 3.68
CA LEU A 1098 5.04 35.18 4.99
C LEU A 1098 5.22 34.11 6.09
N LYS A 1099 6.27 34.26 6.92
CA LYS A 1099 6.41 33.47 8.16
C LYS A 1099 5.23 33.73 9.08
N ALA A 1100 4.76 32.68 9.74
CA ALA A 1100 3.45 32.63 10.40
C ALA A 1100 3.13 33.83 11.29
N ILE A 1101 1.89 34.33 11.16
CA ILE A 1101 1.28 35.31 12.06
C ILE A 1101 1.15 34.64 13.43
N TYR A 1102 2.02 35.00 14.38
CA TYR A 1102 1.98 34.49 15.74
C TYR A 1102 0.99 35.28 16.62
N PRO A 1103 -0.14 34.68 17.06
CA PRO A 1103 -0.61 34.93 18.42
C PRO A 1103 0.33 34.24 19.44
N PHE A 1104 0.25 34.64 20.71
CA PHE A 1104 0.94 34.04 21.86
C PHE A 1104 2.45 34.34 22.07
N ARG A 1105 2.70 35.55 22.60
CA ARG A 1105 3.69 35.88 23.67
C ARG A 1105 5.21 35.79 23.43
N SER A 1106 5.75 35.22 22.35
CA SER A 1106 7.22 35.03 22.22
C SER A 1106 8.06 36.23 21.75
N LEU A 1107 7.45 37.40 21.45
CA LEU A 1107 8.19 38.64 21.18
C LEU A 1107 9.01 39.14 22.40
N VAL A 1108 8.77 38.56 23.58
CA VAL A 1108 9.34 38.94 24.89
C VAL A 1108 10.82 38.58 25.06
N GLU A 1109 11.39 37.66 24.26
CA GLU A 1109 12.83 37.37 24.28
C GLU A 1109 13.59 38.00 23.10
N MET A 1110 12.96 38.16 21.93
CA MET A 1110 13.64 38.74 20.76
C MET A 1110 13.90 40.26 20.89
N VAL A 1111 13.21 40.94 21.80
CA VAL A 1111 13.44 42.37 22.18
C VAL A 1111 14.25 42.48 23.49
N ARG A 1112 14.84 41.37 23.97
CA ARG A 1112 15.68 41.32 25.18
C ARG A 1112 17.17 41.07 24.89
N LYS A 1113 17.51 40.98 23.60
CA LYS A 1113 18.83 41.28 23.03
C LYS A 1113 18.71 42.52 22.13
#